data_AF-A0A932NDB0-F1
#
_entry.id   AF-A0A932NDB0-F1
#
_cell.length_a   1.000
_cell.length_b   1.000
_cell.length_c   1.000
_cell.angle_alpha   90.00
_cell.angle_beta   90.00
_cell.angle_gamma   90.00
#
_symmetry.space_group_name_H-M   'P 1'
#
loop_
_entity.id
_entity.type
_entity.pdbx_description
1 polymer ?
#
loop_
_entity_poly.entity_id
_entity_poly.type
_entity_poly.pdbx_seq_one_letter_code
_entity_poly.pdbx_strand_id
1 'polypeptide(L)'
;MKNIILTSSRFRVALIAAVAFMVQIGNAQNVRTDQIVAYQNYLNPGFAIKLSAATTLGVNYSILMPPVAPTAIGQTMAVDSIFGSNYRMSWQAAGGGGGGGTAWSLTGNTAINPAINFLGTTDGQPVIFRTNNTERMRILSTGNIGIGITNPSQKLQVDGNILISGGNQLQISNVSGFATTFTTPGGQTSNINYTLPSALPSANGFLQTNSSGTLSWFGLPIGASLLKGQMGVPTRIAFWSDTSELSHDANLFWDNTNKRVGVGTANPSQPLHVVGNILVASTGGVSKSLQLQNPAATFFTSFKAGAQVADITYTTPIALPPINGFMQTNTSGTMTWQPIPSGQSVITGKGAFTRVAFWSDTNQLSSNANMYWDDVNSRLGIGTSSPLQPLQLKGNALLSALSGSAPQLQMENPAGTFKSTFQAGAQTSNINYLFPLSLPASTGYLVSSSTGNLNWQAIPFGETLVTGAGTATRVAFWTSSSALGSNSNLFWDNTNSRLGIGENNPTQPLHVKGNILIASNGGSSNQLQLQDPAGVFSSTFKTAAQVTAIDYTLPGTKPTANQVLTVASVAGTNVTLDWVSSGGSSGWSLIGNGGTTAGTNYVGTTDNKALEIHVNETDAANQGSKRVMKYEPNATSANIIGGFQTNSVTAGKVGGVISGGGSNGSINSVTDDYGVIVGGLANSSGKKSFVGGGETNLATGIKSVVAGGETNTAGGITSVISGGSNNTASGDSSSILGGRSNTASGKYSSVLGGLGLKLGTKSVGYSGQSGVTQTDVSSTSNIAYFGDVNMWIGNTTSSAAELRFYEPNSSTTYSSTNFTSFKAGTQNADINYTLPLVAGGSNEVMHNDGSGNLSWSNAIAGGNLSYTTSSPGTYGGNQNNTALGVATASVFRISSTGAINLTGIDAAGVADGRFIVLINIGGNAITLMNNDGNSTAANRFRLKAATLVLNADEVVQLMYDGATQRWRPIATY
;
A
#
# COMPACT_ATOMS: atom_id res chain seq x y z
N MET A 1 -24.27 -79.89 -43.29
CA MET A 1 -25.54 -80.54 -42.91
C MET A 1 -26.29 -79.67 -41.93
N LYS A 2 -27.64 -79.68 -42.01
CA LYS A 2 -28.64 -79.24 -41.02
C LYS A 2 -28.65 -77.78 -40.51
N ASN A 3 -29.81 -77.18 -40.70
CA ASN A 3 -30.29 -75.90 -40.16
C ASN A 3 -30.44 -75.94 -38.63
N ILE A 4 -30.62 -74.75 -38.02
CA ILE A 4 -31.84 -74.43 -37.24
C ILE A 4 -32.02 -72.90 -37.20
N ILE A 5 -33.28 -72.46 -37.14
CA ILE A 5 -33.68 -71.04 -37.11
C ILE A 5 -34.43 -70.79 -35.79
N LEU A 6 -34.06 -69.75 -35.05
CA LEU A 6 -34.88 -69.10 -34.01
C LEU A 6 -34.58 -67.59 -34.08
N THR A 7 -35.41 -66.76 -34.74
CA THR A 7 -36.67 -66.18 -34.26
C THR A 7 -36.59 -65.44 -32.92
N SER A 8 -36.35 -64.11 -32.99
CA SER A 8 -37.11 -63.05 -32.29
C SER A 8 -37.71 -63.39 -30.90
N SER A 9 -37.44 -62.65 -29.81
CA SER A 9 -37.76 -61.21 -29.71
C SER A 9 -37.60 -60.69 -28.26
N ARG A 10 -37.50 -59.35 -28.11
CA ARG A 10 -37.70 -58.54 -26.88
C ARG A 10 -36.61 -58.64 -25.78
N PHE A 11 -36.12 -57.53 -25.20
CA PHE A 11 -36.36 -56.10 -25.48
C PHE A 11 -35.22 -55.19 -24.93
N ARG A 12 -34.82 -54.18 -25.74
CA ARG A 12 -34.29 -52.84 -25.38
C ARG A 12 -33.10 -52.72 -24.39
N VAL A 13 -31.93 -52.22 -24.85
CA VAL A 13 -31.52 -50.78 -24.95
C VAL A 13 -31.33 -50.17 -23.54
N ALA A 14 -30.14 -49.69 -23.15
CA ALA A 14 -29.33 -48.69 -23.88
C ALA A 14 -27.97 -49.17 -24.46
N LEU A 15 -27.50 -48.41 -25.46
CA LEU A 15 -26.20 -48.55 -26.13
C LEU A 15 -25.47 -47.18 -26.06
N ILE A 16 -24.39 -47.09 -25.28
CA ILE A 16 -23.42 -45.98 -25.34
C ILE A 16 -22.02 -46.56 -25.12
N ALA A 17 -21.05 -46.10 -25.93
CA ALA A 17 -19.61 -46.36 -25.86
C ALA A 17 -19.15 -47.85 -25.91
N ALA A 18 -18.44 -48.20 -26.99
CA ALA A 18 -17.76 -49.49 -27.10
C ALA A 18 -16.36 -49.43 -26.46
N VAL A 19 -15.99 -50.47 -25.71
CA VAL A 19 -14.59 -50.82 -25.42
C VAL A 19 -14.41 -52.29 -25.80
N ALA A 20 -13.60 -52.55 -26.82
CA ALA A 20 -13.36 -53.91 -27.29
C ALA A 20 -12.38 -54.63 -26.34
N PHE A 21 -12.78 -55.77 -25.81
CA PHE A 21 -11.91 -56.62 -24.97
C PHE A 21 -10.96 -57.44 -25.85
N MET A 22 -10.08 -56.77 -26.60
CA MET A 22 -9.06 -57.42 -27.43
C MET A 22 -7.95 -58.02 -26.57
N VAL A 23 -8.04 -59.32 -26.29
CA VAL A 23 -6.88 -60.13 -25.90
C VAL A 23 -6.03 -60.37 -27.15
N GLN A 24 -5.15 -59.42 -27.45
CA GLN A 24 -4.31 -59.46 -28.65
C GLN A 24 -3.10 -60.39 -28.46
N ILE A 25 -3.29 -61.68 -28.73
CA ILE A 25 -2.20 -62.66 -28.82
C ILE A 25 -1.72 -62.74 -30.28
N GLY A 26 -0.47 -62.36 -30.51
CA GLY A 26 0.26 -62.58 -31.76
C GLY A 26 1.76 -62.33 -31.55
N ASN A 27 2.69 -63.15 -32.04
CA ASN A 27 2.55 -64.24 -33.02
C ASN A 27 3.13 -65.57 -32.52
N ALA A 28 2.29 -66.61 -32.48
CA ALA A 28 2.70 -68.01 -32.59
C ALA A 28 1.62 -68.77 -33.37
N GLN A 29 1.95 -69.22 -34.58
CA GLN A 29 1.03 -69.96 -35.46
C GLN A 29 0.85 -71.40 -34.96
N ASN A 30 -0.03 -71.63 -33.95
CA ASN A 30 -0.65 -72.94 -33.65
C ASN A 30 -1.71 -72.94 -32.51
N VAL A 31 -2.43 -71.84 -32.27
CA VAL A 31 -3.61 -71.87 -31.37
C VAL A 31 -4.85 -72.19 -32.20
N ARG A 32 -5.25 -73.46 -32.24
CA ARG A 32 -6.58 -73.82 -32.72
C ARG A 32 -7.64 -73.36 -31.71
N THR A 33 -8.77 -72.87 -32.21
CA THR A 33 -9.90 -72.38 -31.39
C THR A 33 -10.80 -73.51 -30.86
N ASP A 34 -10.43 -74.78 -31.05
CA ASP A 34 -11.15 -75.99 -30.63
C ASP A 34 -10.83 -76.45 -29.19
N GLN A 35 -10.05 -75.68 -28.42
CA GLN A 35 -9.58 -76.04 -27.06
C GLN A 35 -9.93 -75.04 -25.95
N ILE A 36 -10.70 -73.97 -26.21
CA ILE A 36 -11.16 -73.05 -25.15
C ILE A 36 -12.36 -73.66 -24.40
N VAL A 37 -12.09 -74.68 -23.58
CA VAL A 37 -13.07 -75.27 -22.66
C VAL A 37 -13.27 -74.33 -21.46
N ALA A 38 -14.13 -73.33 -21.66
CA ALA A 38 -14.56 -72.44 -20.59
C ALA A 38 -15.43 -73.20 -19.57
N TYR A 39 -14.81 -73.68 -18.49
CA TYR A 39 -15.51 -74.26 -17.34
C TYR A 39 -16.38 -73.18 -16.69
N GLN A 40 -17.67 -73.12 -17.06
CA GLN A 40 -18.66 -72.38 -16.28
C GLN A 40 -18.88 -73.10 -14.95
N ASN A 41 -18.27 -72.55 -13.90
CA ASN A 41 -18.83 -72.60 -12.55
C ASN A 41 -19.04 -71.16 -12.09
N TYR A 42 -20.26 -70.66 -12.25
CA TYR A 42 -20.73 -69.53 -11.46
C TYR A 42 -20.73 -69.94 -9.98
N LEU A 43 -20.72 -68.95 -9.06
CA LEU A 43 -20.77 -69.10 -7.60
C LEU A 43 -19.44 -69.41 -6.86
N ASN A 44 -18.32 -68.78 -7.24
CA ASN A 44 -17.26 -68.50 -6.25
C ASN A 44 -16.43 -67.24 -6.58
N PRO A 45 -16.02 -66.40 -5.60
CA PRO A 45 -15.14 -65.26 -5.84
C PRO A 45 -13.71 -65.69 -6.15
N GLY A 46 -13.00 -64.95 -7.00
CA GLY A 46 -11.61 -65.26 -7.35
C GLY A 46 -11.46 -66.39 -8.37
N PHE A 47 -12.30 -66.41 -9.40
CA PHE A 47 -12.10 -67.28 -10.57
C PHE A 47 -10.75 -66.96 -11.26
N ALA A 48 -10.03 -68.01 -11.63
CA ALA A 48 -8.73 -67.92 -12.30
C ALA A 48 -8.82 -68.48 -13.73
N ILE A 49 -8.65 -67.62 -14.73
CA ILE A 49 -8.56 -68.04 -16.14
C ILE A 49 -7.21 -68.73 -16.33
N LYS A 50 -7.21 -70.04 -16.57
CA LYS A 50 -6.00 -70.83 -16.85
C LYS A 50 -5.78 -70.95 -18.36
N LEU A 51 -4.55 -70.67 -18.80
CA LEU A 51 -4.13 -70.73 -20.19
C LEU A 51 -2.89 -71.63 -20.31
N SER A 52 -3.07 -72.78 -20.96
CA SER A 52 -2.03 -73.77 -21.22
C SER A 52 -1.48 -73.62 -22.65
N ALA A 53 -0.22 -73.22 -22.79
CA ALA A 53 0.43 -73.09 -24.10
C ALA A 53 1.10 -74.40 -24.51
N ALA A 54 0.80 -74.90 -25.72
CA ALA A 54 1.38 -76.13 -26.26
C ALA A 54 2.79 -75.89 -26.84
N THR A 55 3.79 -75.74 -25.96
CA THR A 55 5.22 -75.69 -26.31
C THR A 55 6.04 -76.58 -25.39
N THR A 56 7.27 -76.90 -25.80
CA THR A 56 8.17 -77.92 -25.22
C THR A 56 8.62 -77.69 -23.77
N LEU A 57 8.16 -76.62 -23.10
CA LEU A 57 8.47 -76.29 -21.71
C LEU A 57 7.25 -76.22 -20.78
N GLY A 58 6.03 -76.47 -21.28
CA GLY A 58 4.86 -76.83 -20.45
C GLY A 58 4.38 -75.81 -19.40
N VAL A 59 4.69 -74.52 -19.56
CA VAL A 59 4.33 -73.48 -18.57
C VAL A 59 2.85 -73.09 -18.71
N ASN A 60 2.09 -73.26 -17.62
CA ASN A 60 0.71 -72.81 -17.50
C ASN A 60 0.64 -71.42 -16.86
N TYR A 61 -0.17 -70.53 -17.42
CA TYR A 61 -0.43 -69.20 -16.87
C TYR A 61 -1.80 -69.16 -16.21
N SER A 62 -1.97 -68.34 -15.16
CA SER A 62 -3.31 -68.06 -14.62
C SER A 62 -3.52 -66.58 -14.28
N ILE A 63 -4.68 -66.06 -14.70
CA ILE A 63 -5.10 -64.68 -14.45
C ILE A 63 -6.23 -64.71 -13.42
N LEU A 64 -5.98 -64.17 -12.23
CA LEU A 64 -6.94 -64.07 -11.14
C LEU A 64 -7.64 -62.70 -11.21
N MET A 65 -8.94 -62.73 -11.48
CA MET A 65 -9.76 -61.52 -11.52
C MET A 65 -10.11 -61.02 -10.11
N PRO A 66 -10.28 -59.70 -9.91
CA PRO A 66 -10.70 -59.16 -8.63
C PRO A 66 -12.09 -59.69 -8.26
N PRO A 67 -12.34 -60.06 -6.99
CA PRO A 67 -13.62 -60.66 -6.57
C PRO A 67 -14.80 -59.66 -6.51
N VAL A 68 -14.61 -58.41 -6.96
CA VAL A 68 -15.59 -57.32 -6.85
C VAL A 68 -15.61 -56.47 -8.13
N ALA A 69 -16.80 -56.02 -8.51
CA ALA A 69 -17.03 -55.04 -9.58
C ALA A 69 -16.46 -53.65 -9.22
N PRO A 70 -16.19 -52.76 -10.20
CA PRO A 70 -15.66 -51.42 -9.93
C PRO A 70 -16.68 -50.60 -9.14
N THR A 71 -16.21 -49.93 -8.08
CA THR A 71 -17.09 -49.27 -7.10
C THR A 71 -17.38 -47.80 -7.41
N ALA A 72 -16.69 -47.21 -8.40
CA ALA A 72 -16.91 -45.83 -8.84
C ALA A 72 -16.72 -45.69 -10.36
N ILE A 73 -17.47 -44.75 -10.96
CA ILE A 73 -17.30 -44.37 -12.37
C ILE A 73 -15.95 -43.66 -12.52
N GLY A 74 -15.15 -44.09 -13.51
CA GLY A 74 -13.80 -43.55 -13.77
C GLY A 74 -12.64 -44.42 -13.28
N GLN A 75 -12.92 -45.62 -12.72
CA GLN A 75 -11.89 -46.63 -12.45
C GLN A 75 -11.60 -47.51 -13.68
N THR A 76 -10.34 -47.90 -13.87
CA THR A 76 -9.91 -48.86 -14.90
C THR A 76 -9.25 -50.09 -14.28
N MET A 77 -9.33 -51.23 -14.98
CA MET A 77 -8.78 -52.50 -14.52
C MET A 77 -7.29 -52.59 -14.87
N ALA A 78 -6.43 -52.64 -13.85
CA ALA A 78 -4.97 -52.70 -13.97
C ALA A 78 -4.44 -54.04 -13.45
N VAL A 79 -3.19 -54.38 -13.79
CA VAL A 79 -2.49 -55.51 -13.18
C VAL A 79 -1.89 -55.04 -11.85
N ASP A 80 -2.33 -55.68 -10.76
CA ASP A 80 -2.02 -55.35 -9.38
C ASP A 80 -0.67 -55.92 -8.95
N SER A 81 -0.37 -57.15 -9.39
CA SER A 81 0.89 -57.83 -9.15
C SER A 81 1.06 -59.02 -10.11
N ILE A 82 2.32 -59.35 -10.39
CA ILE A 82 2.73 -60.50 -11.22
C ILE A 82 3.71 -61.34 -10.40
N PHE A 83 3.39 -62.61 -10.18
CA PHE A 83 4.24 -63.57 -9.47
C PHE A 83 4.48 -64.79 -10.36
N GLY A 84 5.58 -64.76 -11.11
CA GLY A 84 5.90 -65.76 -12.14
C GLY A 84 4.81 -65.81 -13.22
N SER A 85 4.25 -66.99 -13.45
CA SER A 85 3.20 -67.23 -14.44
C SER A 85 1.79 -66.75 -14.03
N ASN A 86 1.65 -66.12 -12.85
CA ASN A 86 0.36 -65.74 -12.29
C ASN A 86 0.18 -64.22 -12.19
N TYR A 87 -0.95 -63.72 -12.71
CA TYR A 87 -1.28 -62.31 -12.81
C TYR A 87 -2.52 -62.00 -11.96
N ARG A 88 -2.46 -60.95 -11.13
CA ARG A 88 -3.60 -60.44 -10.36
C ARG A 88 -4.04 -59.09 -10.92
N MET A 89 -5.34 -58.81 -10.93
CA MET A 89 -5.89 -57.53 -11.40
C MET A 89 -6.70 -56.82 -10.31
N SER A 90 -6.66 -55.48 -10.34
CA SER A 90 -7.38 -54.58 -9.42
C SER A 90 -7.93 -53.35 -10.16
N TRP A 91 -8.72 -52.53 -9.47
CA TRP A 91 -9.33 -51.30 -10.02
C TRP A 91 -8.58 -50.07 -9.50
N GLN A 92 -8.14 -49.17 -10.40
CA GLN A 92 -7.38 -47.97 -10.06
C GLN A 92 -8.01 -46.70 -10.67
N ALA A 93 -7.68 -45.53 -10.12
CA ALA A 93 -8.21 -44.22 -10.52
C ALA A 93 -7.14 -43.32 -11.17
N ALA A 94 -7.54 -42.45 -12.09
CA ALA A 94 -6.61 -41.60 -12.83
C ALA A 94 -6.24 -40.31 -12.05
N GLY A 95 -4.97 -40.18 -11.60
CA GLY A 95 -4.47 -39.03 -10.83
C GLY A 95 -2.99 -38.69 -11.09
N GLY A 96 -2.70 -37.85 -12.09
CA GLY A 96 -1.32 -37.55 -12.55
C GLY A 96 -0.43 -36.73 -11.58
N GLY A 97 0.81 -36.43 -11.99
CA GLY A 97 1.72 -35.58 -11.21
C GLY A 97 3.12 -35.38 -11.82
N GLY A 98 3.99 -34.67 -11.10
CA GLY A 98 5.45 -34.68 -11.28
C GLY A 98 6.05 -33.75 -12.36
N GLY A 99 6.31 -32.48 -12.01
CA GLY A 99 7.13 -31.58 -12.83
C GLY A 99 7.34 -30.22 -12.15
N GLY A 100 8.59 -29.81 -11.95
CA GLY A 100 8.92 -28.50 -11.36
C GLY A 100 8.73 -27.38 -12.38
N GLY A 101 8.02 -26.31 -12.00
CA GLY A 101 7.70 -25.20 -12.90
C GLY A 101 8.15 -23.84 -12.37
N THR A 102 8.59 -22.98 -13.29
CA THR A 102 9.17 -21.65 -13.05
C THR A 102 8.13 -20.52 -13.01
N ALA A 103 6.86 -20.84 -12.75
CA ALA A 103 5.75 -19.91 -12.87
C ALA A 103 5.32 -19.29 -11.52
N TRP A 104 4.75 -18.08 -11.59
CA TRP A 104 4.13 -17.42 -10.45
C TRP A 104 2.64 -17.77 -10.40
N SER A 105 2.19 -18.38 -9.30
CA SER A 105 0.79 -18.79 -9.12
C SER A 105 -0.13 -17.58 -9.01
N LEU A 106 -1.34 -17.71 -9.56
CA LEU A 106 -2.44 -16.76 -9.38
C LEU A 106 -2.93 -16.65 -7.93
N THR A 107 -2.55 -17.61 -7.06
CA THR A 107 -2.80 -17.56 -5.60
C THR A 107 -1.57 -17.09 -4.79
N GLY A 108 -0.48 -16.73 -5.47
CA GLY A 108 0.83 -16.49 -4.85
C GLY A 108 1.62 -17.78 -4.58
N ASN A 109 2.95 -17.64 -4.47
CA ASN A 109 3.89 -18.74 -4.21
C ASN A 109 4.38 -18.69 -2.75
N THR A 110 4.30 -19.81 -2.03
CA THR A 110 4.88 -19.99 -0.70
C THR A 110 6.35 -20.44 -0.78
N ALA A 111 7.11 -20.25 0.30
CA ALA A 111 8.52 -20.67 0.44
C ALA A 111 9.48 -20.11 -0.64
N ILE A 112 9.15 -18.96 -1.23
CA ILE A 112 10.01 -18.23 -2.17
C ILE A 112 11.28 -17.70 -1.47
N ASN A 113 12.43 -17.86 -2.13
CA ASN A 113 13.68 -17.20 -1.74
C ASN A 113 13.80 -15.86 -2.50
N PRO A 114 13.72 -14.69 -1.83
CA PRO A 114 13.71 -13.39 -2.50
C PRO A 114 14.95 -13.07 -3.35
N ALA A 115 16.07 -13.78 -3.16
CA ALA A 115 17.29 -13.57 -3.95
C ALA A 115 17.25 -14.24 -5.34
N ILE A 116 16.36 -15.21 -5.56
CA ILE A 116 16.29 -16.02 -6.80
C ILE A 116 14.86 -16.30 -7.29
N ASN A 117 13.82 -15.92 -6.54
CA ASN A 117 12.43 -16.13 -6.90
C ASN A 117 11.67 -14.80 -6.81
N PHE A 118 11.21 -14.29 -7.94
CA PHE A 118 10.50 -13.01 -8.04
C PHE A 118 9.50 -13.01 -9.20
N LEU A 119 8.48 -12.16 -9.11
CA LEU A 119 7.60 -11.83 -10.24
C LEU A 119 8.22 -10.69 -11.04
N GLY A 120 8.86 -11.01 -12.18
CA GLY A 120 9.44 -9.99 -13.04
C GLY A 120 10.23 -10.55 -14.22
N THR A 121 11.07 -9.70 -14.80
CA THR A 121 11.93 -9.97 -15.96
C THR A 121 13.40 -10.01 -15.55
N THR A 122 14.21 -10.82 -16.24
CA THR A 122 15.68 -10.88 -16.10
C THR A 122 16.42 -10.06 -17.16
N ASP A 123 15.68 -9.47 -18.10
CA ASP A 123 16.20 -8.76 -19.26
C ASP A 123 15.71 -7.29 -19.29
N GLY A 124 15.91 -6.61 -20.42
CA GLY A 124 15.49 -5.21 -20.57
C GLY A 124 13.98 -4.97 -20.65
N GLN A 125 13.13 -6.00 -20.58
CA GLN A 125 11.69 -5.86 -20.81
C GLN A 125 10.93 -5.38 -19.56
N PRO A 126 9.82 -4.63 -19.73
CA PRO A 126 8.97 -4.20 -18.63
C PRO A 126 8.09 -5.35 -18.09
N VAL A 127 7.83 -5.34 -16.78
CA VAL A 127 6.79 -6.16 -16.15
C VAL A 127 5.44 -5.49 -16.38
N ILE A 128 4.41 -6.22 -16.83
CA ILE A 128 3.11 -5.62 -17.21
C ILE A 128 1.94 -6.38 -16.60
N PHE A 129 1.05 -5.66 -15.92
CA PHE A 129 -0.20 -6.14 -15.36
C PHE A 129 -1.38 -5.72 -16.26
N ARG A 130 -2.21 -6.70 -16.65
CA ARG A 130 -3.36 -6.49 -17.55
C ARG A 130 -4.67 -7.01 -16.95
N THR A 131 -5.77 -6.36 -17.31
CA THR A 131 -7.15 -6.80 -17.02
C THR A 131 -7.96 -6.71 -18.30
N ASN A 132 -8.72 -7.74 -18.68
CA ASN A 132 -9.47 -7.77 -19.95
C ASN A 132 -8.60 -7.33 -21.16
N ASN A 133 -7.43 -7.97 -21.30
CA ASN A 133 -6.35 -7.66 -22.26
C ASN A 133 -5.83 -6.20 -22.27
N THR A 134 -6.31 -5.34 -21.37
CA THR A 134 -5.93 -3.92 -21.29
C THR A 134 -4.81 -3.71 -20.28
N GLU A 135 -3.78 -2.96 -20.65
CA GLU A 135 -2.68 -2.59 -19.76
C GLU A 135 -3.19 -1.67 -18.64
N ARG A 136 -2.92 -2.04 -17.38
CA ARG A 136 -3.34 -1.27 -16.19
C ARG A 136 -2.18 -0.71 -15.40
N MET A 137 -1.10 -1.47 -15.30
CA MET A 137 0.13 -1.07 -14.62
C MET A 137 1.32 -1.70 -15.33
N ARG A 138 2.44 -0.98 -15.36
CA ARG A 138 3.74 -1.50 -15.82
C ARG A 138 4.86 -1.08 -14.88
N ILE A 139 5.95 -1.83 -14.91
CA ILE A 139 7.23 -1.46 -14.31
C ILE A 139 8.27 -1.55 -15.41
N LEU A 140 8.88 -0.43 -15.81
CA LEU A 140 10.00 -0.42 -16.75
C LEU A 140 11.24 -1.07 -16.12
N SER A 141 12.13 -1.62 -16.95
CA SER A 141 13.45 -2.12 -16.55
C SER A 141 14.35 -1.04 -15.92
N THR A 142 14.03 0.24 -16.11
CA THR A 142 14.62 1.39 -15.37
C THR A 142 14.08 1.56 -13.94
N GLY A 143 13.15 0.70 -13.52
CA GLY A 143 12.45 0.77 -12.24
C GLY A 143 11.48 1.95 -12.13
N ASN A 144 10.88 2.39 -13.23
CA ASN A 144 9.81 3.39 -13.25
C ASN A 144 8.44 2.69 -13.33
N ILE A 145 7.54 3.01 -12.41
CA ILE A 145 6.19 2.44 -12.34
C ILE A 145 5.20 3.35 -13.06
N GLY A 146 4.43 2.78 -13.98
CA GLY A 146 3.30 3.44 -14.64
C GLY A 146 1.99 2.77 -14.25
N ILE A 147 0.96 3.54 -13.90
CA ILE A 147 -0.43 3.08 -13.74
C ILE A 147 -1.27 3.88 -14.73
N GLY A 148 -2.09 3.20 -15.55
CA GLY A 148 -2.77 3.79 -16.72
C GLY A 148 -1.85 4.10 -17.91
N ILE A 149 -0.60 4.52 -17.66
CA ILE A 149 0.36 4.98 -18.68
C ILE A 149 1.37 3.90 -19.13
N THR A 150 1.65 3.85 -20.43
CA THR A 150 2.61 2.91 -21.05
C THR A 150 4.07 3.39 -21.08
N ASN A 151 4.35 4.68 -20.90
CA ASN A 151 5.71 5.25 -20.90
C ASN A 151 5.95 6.17 -19.68
N PRO A 152 6.08 5.62 -18.45
CA PRO A 152 6.29 6.42 -17.24
C PRO A 152 7.69 7.06 -17.21
N SER A 153 7.75 8.40 -17.23
CA SER A 153 9.00 9.16 -17.16
C SER A 153 9.50 9.34 -15.72
N GLN A 154 8.63 9.12 -14.73
CA GLN A 154 8.92 9.25 -13.30
C GLN A 154 8.92 7.89 -12.59
N LYS A 155 9.50 7.83 -11.38
CA LYS A 155 9.59 6.61 -10.57
C LYS A 155 8.23 6.00 -10.22
N LEU A 156 7.21 6.84 -10.04
CA LEU A 156 5.80 6.48 -10.08
C LEU A 156 5.06 7.54 -10.90
N GLN A 157 4.27 7.13 -11.88
CA GLN A 157 3.40 7.98 -12.66
C GLN A 157 2.02 7.32 -12.81
N VAL A 158 0.96 8.07 -12.50
CA VAL A 158 -0.43 7.61 -12.61
C VAL A 158 -1.14 8.50 -13.62
N ASP A 159 -1.72 7.88 -14.64
CA ASP A 159 -2.65 8.52 -15.58
C ASP A 159 -4.07 8.25 -15.11
N GLY A 160 -4.55 9.14 -14.23
CA GLY A 160 -5.80 9.00 -13.49
C GLY A 160 -5.72 9.56 -12.06
N ASN A 161 -6.80 9.41 -11.30
CA ASN A 161 -6.90 9.94 -9.94
C ASN A 161 -6.24 9.01 -8.90
N ILE A 162 -5.62 9.60 -7.88
CA ILE A 162 -5.13 8.90 -6.68
C ILE A 162 -6.06 9.26 -5.51
N LEU A 163 -6.64 8.25 -4.85
CA LEU A 163 -7.48 8.41 -3.67
C LEU A 163 -6.79 7.82 -2.43
N ILE A 164 -6.79 8.58 -1.33
CA ILE A 164 -6.29 8.15 -0.03
C ILE A 164 -7.47 8.21 0.95
N SER A 165 -7.72 7.12 1.68
CA SER A 165 -8.89 6.97 2.55
C SER A 165 -8.49 6.50 3.95
N GLY A 166 -9.42 6.62 4.90
CA GLY A 166 -9.22 6.17 6.30
C GLY A 166 -8.42 7.11 7.20
N GLY A 167 -8.32 8.41 6.87
CA GLY A 167 -7.61 9.41 7.68
C GLY A 167 -6.07 9.40 7.53
N ASN A 168 -5.54 8.59 6.62
CA ASN A 168 -4.12 8.47 6.34
C ASN A 168 -3.59 9.67 5.52
N GLN A 169 -2.30 9.97 5.66
CA GLN A 169 -1.64 11.13 5.06
C GLN A 169 -0.79 10.74 3.85
N LEU A 170 -0.65 11.63 2.85
CA LEU A 170 0.40 11.47 1.84
C LEU A 170 1.69 12.09 2.37
N GLN A 171 2.66 11.22 2.69
CA GLN A 171 3.99 11.61 3.15
C GLN A 171 5.00 11.47 2.00
N ILE A 172 5.59 12.58 1.56
CA ILE A 172 6.67 12.61 0.57
C ILE A 172 7.97 12.93 1.31
N SER A 173 8.79 11.90 1.56
CA SER A 173 10.05 12.00 2.30
C SER A 173 11.29 11.84 1.44
N ASN A 174 12.33 12.62 1.73
CA ASN A 174 13.67 12.38 1.20
C ASN A 174 14.42 11.34 2.06
N VAL A 175 15.48 10.73 1.53
CA VAL A 175 16.30 9.72 2.24
C VAL A 175 16.99 10.24 3.51
N SER A 176 17.04 11.57 3.69
CA SER A 176 17.50 12.25 4.90
C SER A 176 16.43 12.41 6.00
N GLY A 177 15.26 11.77 5.87
CA GLY A 177 14.21 11.73 6.89
C GLY A 177 13.26 12.94 6.92
N PHE A 178 13.58 14.03 6.22
CA PHE A 178 12.68 15.17 6.06
C PHE A 178 11.47 14.80 5.18
N ALA A 179 10.26 15.11 5.66
CA ALA A 179 9.01 14.71 5.02
C ALA A 179 8.04 15.89 4.83
N THR A 180 7.56 16.06 3.59
CA THR A 180 6.40 16.91 3.28
C THR A 180 5.14 16.10 3.48
N THR A 181 4.26 16.56 4.37
CA THR A 181 3.04 15.84 4.76
C THR A 181 1.82 16.60 4.29
N PHE A 182 1.05 16.01 3.37
CA PHE A 182 -0.26 16.53 2.99
C PHE A 182 -1.29 16.04 4.01
N THR A 183 -1.57 16.87 5.01
CA THR A 183 -2.65 16.65 5.98
C THR A 183 -3.99 17.08 5.39
N THR A 184 -5.04 16.31 5.65
CA THR A 184 -6.41 16.76 5.42
C THR A 184 -6.78 17.78 6.51
N PRO A 185 -7.21 19.00 6.16
CA PRO A 185 -7.97 19.84 7.09
C PRO A 185 -9.18 19.05 7.62
N GLY A 186 -9.50 19.22 8.91
CA GLY A 186 -10.54 18.42 9.55
C GLY A 186 -11.91 18.57 8.89
N GLY A 187 -12.65 17.46 8.77
CA GLY A 187 -14.08 17.47 8.42
C GLY A 187 -14.42 17.96 7.01
N GLN A 188 -13.68 17.56 5.97
CA GLN A 188 -14.07 17.85 4.59
C GLN A 188 -15.43 17.23 4.25
N THR A 189 -16.38 18.07 3.81
CA THR A 189 -17.77 17.68 3.48
C THR A 189 -17.97 17.33 1.99
N SER A 190 -16.94 17.49 1.16
CA SER A 190 -16.97 17.22 -0.29
C SER A 190 -15.56 16.96 -0.84
N ASN A 191 -15.47 16.22 -1.96
CA ASN A 191 -14.21 16.03 -2.69
C ASN A 191 -13.61 17.38 -3.13
N ILE A 192 -12.29 17.55 -2.98
CA ILE A 192 -11.54 18.71 -3.48
C ILE A 192 -10.61 18.26 -4.59
N ASN A 193 -10.89 18.65 -5.83
CA ASN A 193 -10.06 18.33 -7.00
C ASN A 193 -8.90 19.33 -7.12
N TYR A 194 -7.75 18.99 -6.55
CA TYR A 194 -6.56 19.83 -6.59
C TYR A 194 -5.96 19.95 -8.00
N THR A 195 -6.30 21.04 -8.70
CA THR A 195 -5.78 21.33 -10.04
C THR A 195 -4.44 22.05 -9.93
N LEU A 196 -3.37 21.48 -10.50
CA LEU A 196 -2.05 22.11 -10.56
C LEU A 196 -2.01 23.26 -11.59
N PRO A 197 -1.19 24.30 -11.37
CA PRO A 197 -0.97 25.34 -12.37
C PRO A 197 -0.22 24.78 -13.59
N SER A 198 -0.62 25.19 -14.79
CA SER A 198 0.01 24.77 -16.05
C SER A 198 1.35 25.47 -16.36
N ALA A 199 1.66 26.58 -15.68
CA ALA A 199 2.96 27.23 -15.72
C ALA A 199 3.94 26.58 -14.75
N LEU A 200 5.24 26.62 -15.05
CA LEU A 200 6.30 26.28 -14.09
C LEU A 200 6.46 27.41 -13.05
N PRO A 201 6.89 27.10 -11.81
CA PRO A 201 7.21 28.12 -10.82
C PRO A 201 8.49 28.87 -11.21
N SER A 202 8.58 30.14 -10.81
CA SER A 202 9.88 30.78 -10.59
C SER A 202 10.66 30.03 -9.51
N ALA A 203 11.99 30.14 -9.49
CA ALA A 203 12.79 29.57 -8.40
C ALA A 203 12.26 30.00 -7.02
N ASN A 204 12.15 29.04 -6.09
CA ASN A 204 11.53 29.18 -4.76
C ASN A 204 9.99 29.41 -4.75
N GLY A 205 9.29 29.07 -5.84
CA GLY A 205 7.82 29.06 -5.84
C GLY A 205 7.22 27.88 -5.04
N PHE A 206 6.18 28.17 -4.25
CA PHE A 206 5.39 27.16 -3.54
C PHE A 206 3.93 27.12 -4.04
N LEU A 207 3.19 26.06 -3.73
CA LEU A 207 1.77 25.94 -4.11
C LEU A 207 0.88 26.40 -2.96
N GLN A 208 -0.05 27.32 -3.24
CA GLN A 208 -1.09 27.74 -2.31
C GLN A 208 -2.46 27.32 -2.85
N THR A 209 -3.35 26.85 -1.96
CA THR A 209 -4.75 26.55 -2.31
C THR A 209 -5.66 27.75 -2.02
N ASN A 210 -6.64 27.98 -2.90
CA ASN A 210 -7.72 28.95 -2.69
C ASN A 210 -8.90 28.41 -1.85
N SER A 211 -8.70 27.32 -1.09
CA SER A 211 -9.71 26.55 -0.33
C SER A 211 -10.84 25.89 -1.15
N SER A 212 -10.97 26.16 -2.46
CA SER A 212 -11.93 25.53 -3.37
C SER A 212 -11.30 24.54 -4.37
N GLY A 213 -10.00 24.25 -4.23
CA GLY A 213 -9.29 23.21 -4.98
C GLY A 213 -8.38 23.71 -6.11
N THR A 214 -8.38 25.00 -6.43
CA THR A 214 -7.33 25.54 -7.33
C THR A 214 -6.03 25.67 -6.54
N LEU A 215 -4.94 25.08 -7.06
CA LEU A 215 -3.59 25.40 -6.62
C LEU A 215 -3.01 26.48 -7.53
N SER A 216 -2.33 27.47 -6.94
CA SER A 216 -1.60 28.53 -7.66
C SER A 216 -0.15 28.56 -7.22
N TRP A 217 0.80 28.69 -8.15
CA TRP A 217 2.19 28.96 -7.81
C TRP A 217 2.32 30.35 -7.22
N PHE A 218 2.97 30.43 -6.07
CA PHE A 218 3.27 31.66 -5.36
C PHE A 218 4.79 31.80 -5.24
N GLY A 219 5.36 32.78 -5.94
CA GLY A 219 6.80 33.00 -5.97
C GLY A 219 7.27 33.76 -4.73
N LEU A 220 8.08 33.12 -3.88
CA LEU A 220 8.89 33.87 -2.91
C LEU A 220 10.03 34.59 -3.64
N PRO A 221 10.23 35.90 -3.43
CA PRO A 221 11.44 36.57 -3.87
C PRO A 221 12.68 35.86 -3.31
N ILE A 222 13.72 35.74 -4.13
CA ILE A 222 14.93 34.96 -3.81
C ILE A 222 15.57 35.53 -2.53
N GLY A 223 15.59 34.72 -1.46
CA GLY A 223 16.10 35.10 -0.13
C GLY A 223 15.05 35.26 0.97
N ALA A 224 13.75 35.23 0.66
CA ALA A 224 12.69 35.34 1.66
C ALA A 224 12.51 34.04 2.47
N SER A 225 12.93 34.05 3.75
CA SER A 225 12.41 33.13 4.76
C SER A 225 10.99 33.55 5.19
N LEU A 226 10.24 32.65 5.83
CA LEU A 226 8.82 32.81 6.21
C LEU A 226 8.61 33.80 7.38
N LEU A 227 8.89 35.08 7.15
CA LEU A 227 8.49 36.18 8.02
C LEU A 227 6.98 36.45 7.85
N LYS A 228 6.21 36.33 8.94
CA LYS A 228 4.79 36.72 8.99
C LYS A 228 4.67 38.24 9.08
N GLY A 229 4.80 38.91 7.94
CA GLY A 229 4.50 40.33 7.74
C GLY A 229 3.71 40.52 6.43
N GLN A 230 3.08 41.68 6.25
CA GLN A 230 2.32 41.95 5.02
C GLN A 230 3.26 41.97 3.80
N MET A 231 2.78 41.40 2.68
CA MET A 231 3.55 41.38 1.44
C MET A 231 3.75 42.80 0.90
N GLY A 232 5.00 43.18 0.63
CA GLY A 232 5.32 44.42 -0.08
C GLY A 232 4.64 44.47 -1.46
N VAL A 233 4.07 45.62 -1.80
CA VAL A 233 3.28 45.81 -3.03
C VAL A 233 4.17 45.62 -4.27
N PRO A 234 3.75 44.79 -5.26
CA PRO A 234 4.49 44.64 -6.50
C PRO A 234 4.76 45.99 -7.19
N THR A 235 5.90 46.11 -7.86
CA THR A 235 6.46 47.35 -8.46
C THR A 235 6.97 48.42 -7.48
N ARG A 236 7.05 48.15 -6.17
CA ARG A 236 7.69 49.05 -5.18
C ARG A 236 9.07 48.58 -4.73
N ILE A 237 9.92 49.54 -4.36
CA ILE A 237 11.14 49.28 -3.59
C ILE A 237 10.77 49.38 -2.11
N ALA A 238 10.99 48.29 -1.37
CA ALA A 238 10.74 48.23 0.07
C ALA A 238 12.01 48.54 0.87
N PHE A 239 11.82 49.12 2.05
CA PHE A 239 12.86 49.45 3.02
C PHE A 239 12.32 49.23 4.44
N TRP A 240 13.20 49.01 5.41
CA TRP A 240 12.80 48.85 6.81
C TRP A 240 12.33 50.21 7.38
N SER A 241 11.13 50.25 7.98
CA SER A 241 10.66 51.39 8.78
C SER A 241 11.18 51.31 10.22
N ASP A 242 11.29 50.10 10.77
CA ASP A 242 11.97 49.80 12.03
C ASP A 242 12.66 48.41 11.98
N THR A 243 13.00 47.84 13.14
CA THR A 243 13.64 46.52 13.27
C THR A 243 12.77 45.31 12.87
N SER A 244 11.51 45.54 12.55
CA SER A 244 10.44 44.54 12.44
C SER A 244 9.47 44.78 11.27
N GLU A 245 9.32 46.02 10.82
CA GLU A 245 8.38 46.40 9.76
C GLU A 245 9.10 46.82 8.45
N LEU A 246 8.52 46.39 7.32
CA LEU A 246 8.92 46.78 5.97
C LEU A 246 7.88 47.74 5.37
N SER A 247 8.36 48.91 4.94
CA SER A 247 7.56 49.99 4.34
C SER A 247 8.06 50.31 2.92
N HIS A 248 7.37 51.22 2.23
CA HIS A 248 7.69 51.63 0.86
C HIS A 248 7.22 53.06 0.55
N ASP A 249 7.89 53.74 -0.39
CA ASP A 249 7.51 55.09 -0.83
C ASP A 249 6.55 55.08 -2.03
N ALA A 250 5.56 55.98 -2.03
CA ALA A 250 4.52 56.06 -3.06
C ALA A 250 5.00 56.64 -4.41
N ASN A 251 6.17 57.28 -4.45
CA ASN A 251 6.78 57.85 -5.65
C ASN A 251 7.97 57.01 -6.16
N LEU A 252 8.47 56.04 -5.39
CA LEU A 252 9.57 55.15 -5.79
C LEU A 252 9.03 53.83 -6.36
N PHE A 253 9.45 53.48 -7.58
CA PHE A 253 8.97 52.34 -8.34
C PHE A 253 10.13 51.47 -8.86
N TRP A 254 9.87 50.18 -9.01
CA TRP A 254 10.77 49.21 -9.63
C TRP A 254 10.06 48.42 -10.74
N ASP A 255 10.42 48.72 -11.98
CA ASP A 255 10.07 47.92 -13.14
C ASP A 255 10.95 46.66 -13.15
N ASN A 256 10.44 45.62 -12.50
CA ASN A 256 11.13 44.33 -12.40
C ASN A 256 11.19 43.58 -13.75
N THR A 257 10.38 43.96 -14.74
CA THR A 257 10.39 43.34 -16.07
C THR A 257 11.64 43.76 -16.84
N ASN A 258 11.94 45.07 -16.83
CA ASN A 258 13.04 45.66 -17.60
C ASN A 258 14.25 46.05 -16.73
N LYS A 259 14.19 45.81 -15.41
CA LYS A 259 15.22 46.14 -14.40
C LYS A 259 15.52 47.64 -14.31
N ARG A 260 14.47 48.46 -14.12
CA ARG A 260 14.56 49.92 -14.13
C ARG A 260 13.95 50.56 -12.87
N VAL A 261 14.58 51.60 -12.34
CA VAL A 261 14.04 52.42 -11.26
C VAL A 261 13.19 53.56 -11.84
N GLY A 262 11.97 53.71 -11.37
CA GLY A 262 11.11 54.87 -11.62
C GLY A 262 11.01 55.75 -10.38
N VAL A 263 11.16 57.07 -10.56
CA VAL A 263 10.89 58.06 -9.51
C VAL A 263 9.83 59.02 -10.05
N GLY A 264 8.68 59.12 -9.37
CA GLY A 264 7.50 59.83 -9.88
C GLY A 264 6.78 59.13 -11.03
N THR A 265 7.21 57.92 -11.45
CA THR A 265 6.57 57.16 -12.54
C THR A 265 6.62 55.65 -12.32
N ALA A 266 5.49 54.99 -12.53
CA ALA A 266 5.37 53.52 -12.55
C ALA A 266 5.95 52.89 -13.83
N ASN A 267 6.12 53.69 -14.89
CA ASN A 267 6.61 53.25 -16.19
C ASN A 267 7.95 53.95 -16.50
N PRO A 268 9.07 53.53 -15.88
CA PRO A 268 10.38 53.99 -16.28
C PRO A 268 10.66 53.58 -17.74
N SER A 269 11.14 54.50 -18.57
CA SER A 269 11.53 54.20 -19.95
C SER A 269 13.01 53.83 -20.07
N GLN A 270 13.82 54.27 -19.11
CA GLN A 270 15.28 54.09 -19.02
C GLN A 270 15.67 53.47 -17.66
N PRO A 271 16.86 52.87 -17.50
CA PRO A 271 17.31 52.20 -16.27
C PRO A 271 17.12 53.01 -14.97
N LEU A 272 17.21 54.34 -15.07
CA LEU A 272 16.63 55.27 -14.11
C LEU A 272 15.77 56.28 -14.90
N HIS A 273 14.50 56.43 -14.54
CA HIS A 273 13.59 57.42 -15.11
C HIS A 273 12.97 58.24 -13.97
N VAL A 274 13.35 59.52 -13.87
CA VAL A 274 12.76 60.47 -12.93
C VAL A 274 11.79 61.37 -13.68
N VAL A 275 10.53 61.38 -13.27
CA VAL A 275 9.52 62.35 -13.72
C VAL A 275 9.43 63.43 -12.64
N GLY A 276 10.23 64.48 -12.82
CA GLY A 276 10.45 65.55 -11.85
C GLY A 276 11.87 66.10 -11.94
N ASN A 277 12.21 67.05 -11.06
CA ASN A 277 13.53 67.67 -11.05
C ASN A 277 14.57 66.76 -10.38
N ILE A 278 15.71 66.53 -11.04
CA ILE A 278 16.86 65.83 -10.45
C ILE A 278 17.82 66.88 -9.87
N LEU A 279 17.87 67.01 -8.54
CA LEU A 279 18.83 67.87 -7.85
C LEU A 279 20.13 67.11 -7.55
N VAL A 280 21.26 67.60 -8.06
CA VAL A 280 22.61 67.08 -7.74
C VAL A 280 23.38 68.12 -6.93
N ALA A 281 23.12 68.15 -5.62
CA ALA A 281 23.72 69.11 -4.69
C ALA A 281 25.00 68.59 -4.01
N SER A 282 25.77 69.50 -3.40
CA SER A 282 27.02 69.20 -2.68
C SER A 282 27.10 70.06 -1.41
N THR A 283 27.13 69.43 -0.24
CA THR A 283 27.21 70.09 1.08
C THR A 283 28.66 70.28 1.56
N GLY A 284 29.62 70.39 0.64
CA GLY A 284 31.05 70.39 0.96
C GLY A 284 31.97 71.12 -0.03
N GLY A 285 31.46 72.10 -0.80
CA GLY A 285 32.30 73.00 -1.60
C GLY A 285 32.98 72.42 -2.85
N VAL A 286 32.78 71.14 -3.17
CA VAL A 286 33.36 70.49 -4.37
C VAL A 286 32.25 70.14 -5.36
N SER A 287 32.35 70.61 -6.61
CA SER A 287 31.38 70.31 -7.67
C SER A 287 31.41 68.82 -8.08
N LYS A 288 30.28 68.15 -7.90
CA LYS A 288 29.98 66.87 -8.57
C LYS A 288 29.55 67.12 -10.02
N SER A 289 29.47 66.06 -10.82
CA SER A 289 29.08 66.11 -12.24
C SER A 289 28.25 64.90 -12.60
N LEU A 290 27.23 65.07 -13.43
CA LEU A 290 26.54 63.93 -14.05
C LEU A 290 27.44 63.37 -15.14
N GLN A 291 27.86 62.11 -14.99
CA GLN A 291 28.75 61.43 -15.92
C GLN A 291 27.98 60.37 -16.70
N LEU A 292 28.02 60.47 -18.03
CA LEU A 292 27.51 59.45 -18.95
C LEU A 292 28.71 58.70 -19.54
N GLN A 293 28.87 57.45 -19.12
CA GLN A 293 29.97 56.58 -19.55
C GLN A 293 29.61 55.88 -20.86
N ASN A 294 30.60 55.66 -21.75
CA ASN A 294 30.36 54.84 -22.94
C ASN A 294 30.22 53.34 -22.56
N PRO A 295 29.60 52.49 -23.41
CA PRO A 295 29.37 51.08 -23.09
C PRO A 295 30.64 50.23 -22.90
N ALA A 296 31.81 50.72 -23.36
CA ALA A 296 33.10 50.07 -23.19
C ALA A 296 33.84 50.51 -21.91
N ALA A 297 33.17 51.28 -21.04
CA ALA A 297 33.66 51.82 -19.78
C ALA A 297 34.88 52.78 -19.85
N THR A 298 35.50 52.97 -21.02
CA THR A 298 36.79 53.67 -21.19
C THR A 298 36.71 55.20 -21.21
N PHE A 299 35.56 55.78 -21.54
CA PHE A 299 35.40 57.24 -21.67
C PHE A 299 34.09 57.73 -21.05
N PHE A 300 34.12 58.94 -20.47
CA PHE A 300 32.99 59.57 -19.78
C PHE A 300 32.70 60.97 -20.33
N THR A 301 31.50 61.18 -20.87
CA THR A 301 30.97 62.53 -21.12
C THR A 301 30.45 63.09 -19.81
N SER A 302 31.14 64.09 -19.25
CA SER A 302 30.86 64.62 -17.91
C SER A 302 30.28 66.03 -18.00
N PHE A 303 28.99 66.19 -17.69
CA PHE A 303 28.37 67.51 -17.54
C PHE A 303 28.74 68.06 -16.15
N LYS A 304 29.71 68.98 -16.12
CA LYS A 304 30.27 69.55 -14.89
C LYS A 304 30.11 71.06 -14.88
N ALA A 305 29.20 71.56 -14.05
CA ALA A 305 29.13 72.98 -13.76
C ALA A 305 30.39 73.43 -13.00
N GLY A 306 30.99 74.53 -13.44
CA GLY A 306 31.93 75.30 -12.62
C GLY A 306 31.19 76.05 -11.50
N ALA A 307 31.91 76.89 -10.75
CA ALA A 307 31.24 77.87 -9.89
C ALA A 307 30.47 78.87 -10.78
N GLN A 308 29.14 78.87 -10.67
CA GLN A 308 28.25 79.78 -11.39
C GLN A 308 27.65 80.78 -10.41
N VAL A 309 27.53 82.05 -10.83
CA VAL A 309 26.95 83.14 -10.02
C VAL A 309 25.45 83.35 -10.26
N ALA A 310 24.89 82.67 -11.26
CA ALA A 310 23.47 82.59 -11.60
C ALA A 310 23.24 81.34 -12.49
N ASP A 311 22.00 80.87 -12.58
CA ASP A 311 21.65 79.69 -13.38
C ASP A 311 21.88 79.90 -14.89
N ILE A 312 22.44 78.89 -15.57
CA ILE A 312 22.67 78.89 -17.03
C ILE A 312 21.78 77.83 -17.70
N THR A 313 20.82 78.28 -18.51
CA THR A 313 19.90 77.38 -19.24
C THR A 313 20.40 77.13 -20.68
N TYR A 314 20.91 75.94 -20.93
CA TYR A 314 21.31 75.52 -22.28
C TYR A 314 20.07 75.13 -23.10
N THR A 315 19.87 75.77 -24.25
CA THR A 315 18.71 75.52 -25.12
C THR A 315 19.18 74.97 -26.47
N THR A 316 18.61 73.83 -26.88
CA THR A 316 18.92 73.19 -28.18
C THR A 316 18.16 73.85 -29.34
N PRO A 317 18.76 73.96 -30.53
CA PRO A 317 18.10 74.54 -31.70
C PRO A 317 16.97 73.63 -32.20
N ILE A 318 15.81 74.22 -32.48
CA ILE A 318 14.61 73.49 -32.98
C ILE A 318 14.71 73.09 -34.45
N ALA A 319 15.73 73.56 -35.16
CA ALA A 319 15.97 73.26 -36.57
C ALA A 319 16.70 71.91 -36.75
N LEU A 320 16.27 71.14 -37.77
CA LEU A 320 16.92 69.89 -38.15
C LEU A 320 18.39 70.12 -38.56
N PRO A 321 19.29 69.16 -38.27
CA PRO A 321 20.67 69.24 -38.73
C PRO A 321 20.74 69.23 -40.27
N PRO A 322 21.66 69.99 -40.89
CA PRO A 322 22.11 69.71 -42.24
C PRO A 322 22.62 68.27 -42.34
N ILE A 323 22.43 67.63 -43.50
CA ILE A 323 23.00 66.29 -43.75
C ILE A 323 24.51 66.35 -43.54
N ASN A 324 25.01 65.50 -42.64
CA ASN A 324 26.41 65.42 -42.20
C ASN A 324 26.94 66.72 -41.52
N GLY A 325 26.24 67.20 -40.49
CA GLY A 325 26.68 68.29 -39.62
C GLY A 325 26.82 67.94 -38.12
N PHE A 326 27.51 68.81 -37.37
CA PHE A 326 27.78 68.72 -35.92
C PHE A 326 27.36 70.02 -35.18
N MET A 327 27.28 70.02 -33.85
CA MET A 327 26.91 71.20 -33.06
C MET A 327 28.11 71.90 -32.39
N GLN A 328 28.00 73.21 -32.20
CA GLN A 328 28.86 74.04 -31.33
C GLN A 328 28.01 74.95 -30.43
N THR A 329 28.63 75.51 -29.38
CA THR A 329 27.96 76.31 -28.34
C THR A 329 28.67 77.65 -28.10
N ASN A 330 27.93 78.73 -27.86
CA ASN A 330 28.53 80.01 -27.43
C ASN A 330 28.62 80.14 -25.89
N THR A 331 29.26 81.21 -25.42
CA THR A 331 29.50 81.48 -23.98
C THR A 331 28.23 81.82 -23.18
N SER A 332 27.09 82.07 -23.84
CA SER A 332 25.78 82.26 -23.20
C SER A 332 24.88 81.01 -23.29
N GLY A 333 25.41 79.85 -23.69
CA GLY A 333 24.73 78.56 -23.62
C GLY A 333 23.79 78.21 -24.79
N THR A 334 23.82 78.98 -25.87
CA THR A 334 23.05 78.68 -27.10
C THR A 334 23.83 77.72 -28.01
N MET A 335 23.16 76.72 -28.58
CA MET A 335 23.77 75.70 -29.46
C MET A 335 23.32 75.84 -30.93
N THR A 336 24.21 75.57 -31.90
CA THR A 336 23.94 75.69 -33.36
C THR A 336 24.69 74.65 -34.21
N TRP A 337 24.14 74.28 -35.38
CA TRP A 337 24.69 73.29 -36.33
C TRP A 337 25.74 73.84 -37.33
N GLN A 338 26.68 73.00 -37.77
CA GLN A 338 27.78 73.27 -38.73
C GLN A 338 28.07 72.03 -39.62
N PRO A 339 28.33 72.14 -40.94
CA PRO A 339 28.59 70.99 -41.83
C PRO A 339 30.06 70.49 -41.85
N ILE A 340 30.28 69.26 -42.38
CA ILE A 340 31.59 68.57 -42.39
C ILE A 340 32.32 68.67 -43.78
N PRO A 341 33.66 68.86 -43.83
CA PRO A 341 34.45 68.83 -45.08
C PRO A 341 34.60 67.44 -45.74
N SER A 342 34.88 67.40 -47.04
CA SER A 342 34.92 66.18 -47.88
C SER A 342 36.13 65.25 -47.66
N GLY A 343 35.94 63.92 -47.59
CA GLY A 343 37.10 62.99 -47.65
C GLY A 343 36.95 61.45 -47.59
N GLN A 344 35.86 60.83 -47.09
CA GLN A 344 35.81 59.34 -46.87
C GLN A 344 34.44 58.69 -47.21
N SER A 345 34.36 57.35 -47.31
CA SER A 345 33.24 56.60 -47.97
C SER A 345 32.88 55.22 -47.35
N VAL A 346 31.75 54.62 -47.77
CA VAL A 346 31.07 53.43 -47.19
C VAL A 346 30.57 52.43 -48.28
N ILE A 347 30.28 51.17 -47.90
CA ILE A 347 29.93 49.98 -48.73
C ILE A 347 28.45 49.95 -49.20
N THR A 348 28.12 49.36 -50.37
CA THR A 348 26.73 49.23 -50.91
C THR A 348 26.52 47.99 -51.84
N GLY A 349 25.32 47.40 -51.94
CA GLY A 349 24.99 46.35 -52.95
C GLY A 349 24.01 45.24 -52.50
N LYS A 350 23.44 44.42 -53.42
CA LYS A 350 22.63 43.21 -53.11
C LYS A 350 22.43 42.24 -54.30
N GLY A 351 22.30 40.94 -54.02
CA GLY A 351 22.05 39.85 -55.00
C GLY A 351 20.56 39.55 -55.31
N ALA A 352 20.31 38.59 -56.21
CA ALA A 352 18.98 38.23 -56.72
C ALA A 352 18.56 36.76 -56.45
N PHE A 353 17.25 36.51 -56.32
CA PHE A 353 16.67 35.22 -55.94
C PHE A 353 16.88 34.11 -57.00
N THR A 354 17.01 32.85 -56.57
CA THR A 354 17.27 31.63 -57.40
C THR A 354 18.59 31.59 -58.19
N ARG A 355 19.48 32.59 -58.00
CA ARG A 355 20.78 32.69 -58.68
C ARG A 355 21.93 32.70 -57.68
N VAL A 356 23.08 32.19 -58.09
CA VAL A 356 24.30 32.21 -57.26
C VAL A 356 24.86 33.65 -57.20
N ALA A 357 25.09 34.14 -55.98
CA ALA A 357 25.59 35.49 -55.71
C ALA A 357 27.10 35.50 -55.38
N PHE A 358 27.77 36.62 -55.68
CA PHE A 358 29.21 36.81 -55.49
C PHE A 358 29.57 38.31 -55.42
N TRP A 359 30.76 38.62 -54.93
CA TRP A 359 31.31 39.98 -54.90
C TRP A 359 31.75 40.42 -56.30
N SER A 360 31.34 41.62 -56.74
CA SER A 360 31.79 42.21 -58.02
C SER A 360 32.99 43.14 -57.85
N ASP A 361 33.15 43.73 -56.67
CA ASP A 361 34.34 44.45 -56.23
C ASP A 361 34.42 44.42 -54.69
N THR A 362 35.44 45.07 -54.13
CA THR A 362 35.71 45.16 -52.67
C THR A 362 34.49 45.56 -51.84
N ASN A 363 33.58 46.35 -52.40
CA ASN A 363 32.48 47.01 -51.70
C ASN A 363 31.09 46.76 -52.33
N GLN A 364 30.93 45.82 -53.29
CA GLN A 364 29.67 45.53 -54.00
C GLN A 364 29.37 44.02 -54.19
N LEU A 365 28.09 43.66 -54.07
CA LEU A 365 27.54 42.29 -54.19
C LEU A 365 26.58 42.17 -55.39
N SER A 366 26.75 41.11 -56.19
CA SER A 366 26.05 40.85 -57.46
C SER A 366 25.71 39.35 -57.67
N SER A 367 25.18 38.96 -58.85
CA SER A 367 24.81 37.57 -59.20
C SER A 367 24.76 37.34 -60.73
N ASN A 368 24.89 36.08 -61.19
CA ASN A 368 24.98 35.74 -62.62
C ASN A 368 23.68 35.13 -63.17
N ALA A 369 23.30 35.48 -64.41
CA ALA A 369 22.05 35.07 -65.04
C ALA A 369 22.05 33.67 -65.69
N ASN A 370 23.18 32.96 -65.73
CA ASN A 370 23.32 31.62 -66.34
C ASN A 370 23.59 30.50 -65.32
N MET A 371 23.75 30.82 -64.04
CA MET A 371 23.97 29.86 -62.95
C MET A 371 22.80 29.90 -61.96
N TYR A 372 21.92 28.91 -62.07
CA TYR A 372 20.72 28.76 -61.27
C TYR A 372 20.92 27.69 -60.20
N TRP A 373 20.42 27.97 -59.00
CA TRP A 373 20.34 26.97 -57.94
C TRP A 373 18.87 26.57 -57.77
N ASP A 374 18.56 25.31 -58.06
CA ASP A 374 17.27 24.72 -57.76
C ASP A 374 17.29 24.24 -56.31
N ASP A 375 16.81 25.12 -55.44
CA ASP A 375 16.78 24.94 -53.98
C ASP A 375 15.72 23.91 -53.53
N VAL A 376 14.76 23.55 -54.40
CA VAL A 376 13.75 22.52 -54.11
C VAL A 376 14.34 21.12 -54.26
N ASN A 377 15.24 20.93 -55.23
CA ASN A 377 15.88 19.64 -55.51
C ASN A 377 17.35 19.56 -55.06
N SER A 378 17.93 20.66 -54.53
CA SER A 378 19.36 20.82 -54.20
C SER A 378 20.30 20.55 -55.39
N ARG A 379 20.13 21.30 -56.49
CA ARG A 379 20.83 21.06 -57.76
C ARG A 379 21.37 22.33 -58.40
N LEU A 380 22.56 22.24 -59.00
CA LEU A 380 23.17 23.31 -59.78
C LEU A 380 22.82 23.17 -61.28
N GLY A 381 22.09 24.15 -61.81
CA GLY A 381 21.79 24.26 -63.23
C GLY A 381 22.66 25.32 -63.91
N ILE A 382 23.45 24.92 -64.90
CA ILE A 382 24.26 25.84 -65.72
C ILE A 382 23.66 25.87 -67.13
N GLY A 383 23.14 27.03 -67.54
CA GLY A 383 22.34 27.17 -68.76
C GLY A 383 20.93 26.56 -68.68
N THR A 384 20.47 26.13 -67.50
CA THR A 384 19.09 25.68 -67.24
C THR A 384 18.68 26.05 -65.81
N SER A 385 17.43 26.47 -65.63
CA SER A 385 16.83 26.77 -64.32
C SER A 385 16.03 25.60 -63.73
N SER A 386 16.02 24.44 -64.40
CA SER A 386 15.34 23.22 -63.94
C SER A 386 16.20 21.99 -64.22
N PRO A 387 17.30 21.78 -63.47
CA PRO A 387 18.20 20.66 -63.62
C PRO A 387 17.57 19.32 -63.17
N LEU A 388 17.58 18.32 -64.05
CA LEU A 388 17.05 16.98 -63.77
C LEU A 388 18.05 16.08 -63.01
N GLN A 389 19.27 16.54 -62.79
CA GLN A 389 20.36 15.83 -62.08
C GLN A 389 21.12 16.80 -61.17
N PRO A 390 21.85 16.34 -60.12
CA PRO A 390 22.52 17.19 -59.13
C PRO A 390 23.41 18.29 -59.70
N LEU A 391 24.06 18.02 -60.84
CA LEU A 391 24.67 19.02 -61.70
C LEU A 391 24.16 18.76 -63.13
N GLN A 392 23.61 19.79 -63.79
CA GLN A 392 23.28 19.72 -65.21
C GLN A 392 23.78 20.96 -65.95
N LEU A 393 24.69 20.75 -66.90
CA LEU A 393 25.04 21.72 -67.94
C LEU A 393 24.13 21.48 -69.15
N LYS A 394 23.52 22.56 -69.68
CA LYS A 394 22.76 22.52 -70.94
C LYS A 394 23.56 23.19 -72.06
N GLY A 395 24.62 22.52 -72.51
CA GLY A 395 25.54 23.00 -73.53
C GLY A 395 26.82 22.15 -73.58
N ASN A 396 27.81 22.58 -74.37
CA ASN A 396 29.10 21.89 -74.48
C ASN A 396 29.96 22.14 -73.24
N ALA A 397 30.53 21.07 -72.66
CA ALA A 397 31.58 21.17 -71.65
C ALA A 397 32.96 21.07 -72.31
N LEU A 398 33.85 22.01 -71.98
CA LEU A 398 35.28 21.91 -72.29
C LEU A 398 36.06 21.74 -70.98
N LEU A 399 36.77 20.63 -70.82
CA LEU A 399 37.76 20.47 -69.76
C LEU A 399 39.15 20.72 -70.35
N SER A 400 39.78 21.81 -69.92
CA SER A 400 41.15 22.20 -70.31
C SER A 400 41.99 22.48 -69.06
N ALA A 401 43.16 21.86 -68.95
CA ALA A 401 44.12 22.15 -67.90
C ALA A 401 45.04 23.31 -68.30
N LEU A 402 45.36 24.20 -67.36
CA LEU A 402 46.24 25.35 -67.60
C LEU A 402 47.73 24.98 -67.65
N SER A 403 48.13 23.83 -67.11
CA SER A 403 49.47 23.25 -67.32
C SER A 403 49.57 21.77 -66.88
N GLY A 404 50.58 21.07 -67.39
CA GLY A 404 51.21 19.91 -66.73
C GLY A 404 50.55 18.54 -66.82
N SER A 405 49.22 18.42 -66.94
CA SER A 405 48.55 17.10 -67.03
C SER A 405 47.21 17.17 -67.76
N ALA A 406 46.89 16.13 -68.54
CA ALA A 406 45.62 16.05 -69.26
C ALA A 406 44.45 15.92 -68.26
N PRO A 407 43.41 16.78 -68.37
CA PRO A 407 42.23 16.67 -67.51
C PRO A 407 41.48 15.38 -67.80
N GLN A 408 40.91 14.79 -66.75
CA GLN A 408 40.27 13.48 -66.79
C GLN A 408 38.86 13.56 -66.23
N LEU A 409 37.91 12.85 -66.85
CA LEU A 409 36.62 12.58 -66.24
C LEU A 409 36.73 11.28 -65.45
N GLN A 410 36.79 11.38 -64.13
CA GLN A 410 36.77 10.23 -63.23
C GLN A 410 35.33 9.90 -62.85
N MET A 411 34.95 8.63 -62.97
CA MET A 411 33.73 8.09 -62.38
C MET A 411 34.11 7.03 -61.35
N GLU A 412 33.79 7.28 -60.08
CA GLU A 412 34.05 6.35 -58.98
C GLU A 412 32.89 5.38 -58.75
N ASN A 413 33.21 4.18 -58.27
CA ASN A 413 32.19 3.33 -57.64
C ASN A 413 31.70 3.97 -56.33
N PRO A 414 30.51 3.62 -55.80
CA PRO A 414 29.95 4.27 -54.60
C PRO A 414 30.78 4.14 -53.30
N ALA A 415 31.85 3.35 -53.31
CA ALA A 415 32.78 3.18 -52.19
C ALA A 415 34.16 3.86 -52.42
N GLY A 416 34.30 4.70 -53.47
CA GLY A 416 35.50 5.49 -53.79
C GLY A 416 36.77 4.66 -54.10
N THR A 417 36.64 3.34 -54.20
CA THR A 417 37.76 2.38 -54.18
C THR A 417 38.27 2.06 -55.59
N PHE A 418 37.40 2.16 -56.59
CA PHE A 418 37.73 1.91 -57.99
C PHE A 418 37.21 3.06 -58.85
N LYS A 419 38.08 3.57 -59.74
CA LYS A 419 37.76 4.64 -60.67
C LYS A 419 37.77 4.11 -62.11
N SER A 420 36.71 4.38 -62.86
CA SER A 420 36.76 4.36 -64.32
C SER A 420 37.22 5.73 -64.80
N THR A 421 38.44 5.81 -65.31
CA THR A 421 39.08 7.06 -65.75
C THR A 421 39.11 7.16 -67.27
N PHE A 422 38.34 8.10 -67.83
CA PHE A 422 38.52 8.53 -69.21
C PHE A 422 39.53 9.68 -69.22
N GLN A 423 40.78 9.33 -69.56
CA GLN A 423 41.89 10.26 -69.65
C GLN A 423 42.47 10.23 -71.07
N ALA A 424 42.52 11.40 -71.73
CA ALA A 424 43.24 11.53 -72.98
C ALA A 424 44.75 11.48 -72.72
N GLY A 425 45.48 10.68 -73.52
CA GLY A 425 46.93 10.78 -73.59
C GLY A 425 47.38 12.10 -74.25
N ALA A 426 48.69 12.31 -74.36
CA ALA A 426 49.22 13.43 -75.13
C ALA A 426 48.85 13.26 -76.63
N GLN A 427 47.93 14.09 -77.12
CA GLN A 427 47.45 14.08 -78.51
C GLN A 427 47.98 15.31 -79.26
N THR A 428 48.46 15.11 -80.49
CA THR A 428 48.96 16.17 -81.37
C THR A 428 47.88 16.77 -82.29
N SER A 429 46.68 16.20 -82.27
CA SER A 429 45.48 16.67 -82.98
C SER A 429 44.23 16.07 -82.33
N ASN A 430 43.04 16.64 -82.60
CA ASN A 430 41.79 16.17 -82.01
C ASN A 430 41.39 14.79 -82.57
N ILE A 431 41.16 13.81 -81.69
CA ILE A 431 40.68 12.47 -82.06
C ILE A 431 39.20 12.32 -81.67
N ASN A 432 38.34 12.07 -82.67
CA ASN A 432 36.93 11.76 -82.46
C ASN A 432 36.72 10.23 -82.46
N TYR A 433 36.42 9.65 -81.30
CA TYR A 433 36.06 8.23 -81.19
C TYR A 433 34.58 8.02 -81.53
N LEU A 434 34.30 7.18 -82.53
CA LEU A 434 32.94 6.70 -82.82
C LEU A 434 32.81 5.24 -82.40
N PHE A 435 31.72 4.91 -81.70
CA PHE A 435 31.32 3.53 -81.47
C PHE A 435 30.73 2.91 -82.75
N PRO A 436 31.02 1.63 -83.07
CA PRO A 436 30.39 0.94 -84.18
C PRO A 436 28.89 0.78 -83.94
N LEU A 437 28.09 0.98 -85.00
CA LEU A 437 26.61 0.95 -84.95
C LEU A 437 26.03 -0.48 -84.96
N SER A 438 26.86 -1.52 -84.87
CA SER A 438 26.47 -2.94 -84.96
C SER A 438 26.83 -3.72 -83.70
N LEU A 439 25.90 -4.58 -83.27
CA LEU A 439 26.08 -5.48 -82.13
C LEU A 439 27.10 -6.60 -82.43
N PRO A 440 27.83 -7.10 -81.42
CA PRO A 440 28.71 -8.26 -81.56
C PRO A 440 27.94 -9.56 -81.79
N ALA A 441 28.59 -10.52 -82.47
CA ALA A 441 28.25 -11.93 -82.31
C ALA A 441 28.66 -12.41 -80.90
N SER A 442 28.00 -13.45 -80.37
CA SER A 442 27.87 -13.72 -78.93
C SER A 442 29.14 -13.99 -78.11
N THR A 443 30.33 -14.09 -78.73
CA THR A 443 31.62 -14.26 -78.04
C THR A 443 32.74 -13.52 -78.78
N GLY A 444 33.01 -12.26 -78.40
CA GLY A 444 34.16 -11.52 -78.91
C GLY A 444 34.49 -10.23 -78.15
N TYR A 445 35.67 -9.66 -78.43
CA TYR A 445 36.24 -8.48 -77.74
C TYR A 445 36.58 -7.33 -78.71
N LEU A 446 36.55 -6.08 -78.21
CA LEU A 446 36.82 -4.86 -78.99
C LEU A 446 38.32 -4.51 -79.09
N VAL A 447 38.75 -3.98 -80.23
CA VAL A 447 40.11 -3.44 -80.48
C VAL A 447 40.05 -2.11 -81.23
N SER A 448 40.90 -1.15 -80.87
CA SER A 448 40.96 0.20 -81.46
C SER A 448 42.05 0.39 -82.52
N SER A 449 41.74 1.08 -83.62
CA SER A 449 42.77 1.58 -84.56
C SER A 449 43.50 2.82 -84.02
N SER A 450 44.68 3.11 -84.58
CA SER A 450 45.43 4.36 -84.36
C SER A 450 44.72 5.64 -84.86
N THR A 451 43.52 5.50 -85.44
CA THR A 451 42.66 6.58 -85.96
C THR A 451 41.30 6.69 -85.25
N GLY A 452 41.03 5.86 -84.23
CA GLY A 452 39.87 6.03 -83.34
C GLY A 452 38.63 5.16 -83.58
N ASN A 453 38.66 4.18 -84.51
CA ASN A 453 37.55 3.23 -84.74
C ASN A 453 37.74 1.90 -83.97
N LEU A 454 36.65 1.18 -83.66
CA LEU A 454 36.61 -0.02 -82.79
C LEU A 454 35.92 -1.25 -83.47
N ASN A 455 36.47 -2.48 -83.40
CA ASN A 455 35.98 -3.73 -84.07
C ASN A 455 36.18 -5.05 -83.24
N TRP A 456 35.59 -6.22 -83.64
CA TRP A 456 35.41 -7.48 -82.83
C TRP A 456 36.10 -8.82 -83.35
N GLN A 457 36.46 -9.84 -82.51
CA GLN A 457 37.12 -11.18 -82.84
C GLN A 457 36.87 -12.43 -81.86
N ALA A 458 37.26 -13.71 -82.17
CA ALA A 458 36.93 -15.01 -81.44
C ALA A 458 37.98 -16.23 -81.44
N ILE A 459 37.73 -17.43 -80.80
CA ILE A 459 38.73 -18.52 -80.36
C ILE A 459 38.20 -20.05 -80.28
N PRO A 460 39.01 -21.16 -80.41
CA PRO A 460 38.58 -22.63 -80.31
C PRO A 460 39.48 -23.73 -79.59
N PHE A 461 38.93 -24.93 -79.15
CA PHE A 461 39.52 -26.34 -78.94
C PHE A 461 38.55 -27.29 -78.10
N GLY A 462 38.69 -28.61 -77.75
CA GLY A 462 39.59 -29.82 -77.94
C GLY A 462 39.21 -31.06 -77.01
N GLU A 463 39.57 -32.36 -77.26
CA GLU A 463 39.06 -33.59 -76.50
C GLU A 463 39.88 -34.96 -76.57
N THR A 464 39.51 -36.03 -75.82
CA THR A 464 39.96 -37.48 -75.93
C THR A 464 38.90 -38.52 -75.46
N LEU A 465 38.76 -39.67 -76.14
CA LEU A 465 37.50 -40.47 -76.19
C LEU A 465 37.33 -41.64 -75.17
N VAL A 466 36.11 -41.77 -74.62
CA VAL A 466 35.59 -42.92 -73.82
C VAL A 466 34.59 -43.76 -74.65
N THR A 467 34.45 -45.07 -74.38
CA THR A 467 33.45 -45.94 -75.07
C THR A 467 32.29 -46.39 -74.17
N GLY A 468 31.19 -46.82 -74.81
CA GLY A 468 29.92 -47.07 -74.13
C GLY A 468 29.15 -45.78 -73.84
N ALA A 469 27.86 -45.91 -73.51
CA ALA A 469 26.98 -44.78 -73.25
C ALA A 469 25.98 -45.10 -72.15
N GLY A 470 25.86 -44.22 -71.16
CA GLY A 470 24.74 -44.23 -70.23
C GLY A 470 23.43 -43.87 -70.95
N THR A 471 22.32 -44.46 -70.55
CA THR A 471 21.00 -43.98 -71.00
C THR A 471 20.75 -42.59 -70.41
N ALA A 472 20.24 -41.65 -71.21
CA ALA A 472 19.87 -40.31 -70.73
C ALA A 472 18.93 -40.39 -69.51
N THR A 473 19.07 -39.43 -68.59
CA THR A 473 18.37 -39.39 -67.27
C THR A 473 18.69 -40.55 -66.31
N ARG A 474 19.75 -41.34 -66.54
CA ARG A 474 20.21 -42.38 -65.61
C ARG A 474 21.65 -42.14 -65.15
N VAL A 475 21.96 -42.61 -63.94
CA VAL A 475 23.33 -42.61 -63.42
C VAL A 475 24.17 -43.58 -64.25
N ALA A 476 25.19 -43.05 -64.92
CA ALA A 476 26.17 -43.84 -65.65
C ALA A 476 27.26 -44.35 -64.70
N PHE A 477 27.78 -45.55 -64.96
CA PHE A 477 28.89 -46.14 -64.23
C PHE A 477 29.73 -47.04 -65.14
N TRP A 478 30.97 -47.28 -64.75
CA TRP A 478 31.88 -48.18 -65.44
C TRP A 478 31.40 -49.63 -65.33
N THR A 479 31.11 -50.24 -66.48
CA THR A 479 30.85 -51.69 -66.62
C THR A 479 32.12 -52.47 -66.96
N SER A 480 33.17 -51.78 -67.42
CA SER A 480 34.54 -52.27 -67.54
C SER A 480 35.52 -51.09 -67.41
N SER A 481 36.82 -51.32 -67.51
CA SER A 481 37.87 -50.29 -67.50
C SER A 481 37.81 -49.28 -68.66
N SER A 482 36.97 -49.50 -69.68
CA SER A 482 36.82 -48.61 -70.83
C SER A 482 35.38 -48.43 -71.33
N ALA A 483 34.39 -49.07 -70.70
CA ALA A 483 32.99 -49.06 -71.12
C ALA A 483 32.03 -48.53 -70.03
N LEU A 484 31.22 -47.54 -70.38
CA LEU A 484 30.13 -47.03 -69.56
C LEU A 484 28.79 -47.74 -69.81
N GLY A 485 28.08 -48.05 -68.73
CA GLY A 485 26.69 -48.52 -68.72
C GLY A 485 25.82 -47.69 -67.76
N SER A 486 24.57 -48.10 -67.53
CA SER A 486 23.65 -47.45 -66.59
C SER A 486 22.57 -48.40 -66.08
N ASN A 487 21.94 -48.11 -64.93
CA ASN A 487 20.97 -48.99 -64.27
C ASN A 487 19.56 -48.38 -64.33
N SER A 488 18.56 -49.20 -64.69
CA SER A 488 17.15 -48.78 -64.84
C SER A 488 16.49 -48.23 -63.57
N ASN A 489 17.10 -48.46 -62.41
CA ASN A 489 16.59 -48.07 -61.10
C ASN A 489 17.36 -46.89 -60.50
N LEU A 490 18.36 -46.32 -61.20
CA LEU A 490 19.15 -45.16 -60.76
C LEU A 490 18.99 -44.01 -61.77
N PHE A 491 18.02 -43.13 -61.52
CA PHE A 491 17.72 -41.97 -62.35
C PHE A 491 18.44 -40.71 -61.85
N TRP A 492 18.83 -39.84 -62.78
CA TRP A 492 19.39 -38.53 -62.48
C TRP A 492 18.59 -37.45 -63.22
N ASP A 493 17.89 -36.62 -62.45
CA ASP A 493 17.24 -35.41 -62.95
C ASP A 493 18.29 -34.30 -63.04
N ASN A 494 18.74 -34.04 -64.26
CA ASN A 494 19.75 -33.03 -64.58
C ASN A 494 19.19 -31.60 -64.65
N THR A 495 17.87 -31.41 -64.54
CA THR A 495 17.23 -30.08 -64.48
C THR A 495 17.16 -29.58 -63.04
N ASN A 496 16.97 -30.48 -62.08
CA ASN A 496 16.84 -30.13 -60.66
C ASN A 496 18.00 -30.64 -59.77
N SER A 497 19.00 -31.32 -60.33
CA SER A 497 20.13 -31.94 -59.62
C SER A 497 19.69 -32.94 -58.55
N ARG A 498 18.95 -33.99 -58.95
CA ARG A 498 18.35 -34.97 -58.03
C ARG A 498 18.60 -36.41 -58.43
N LEU A 499 18.86 -37.27 -57.44
CA LEU A 499 18.98 -38.73 -57.60
C LEU A 499 17.65 -39.44 -57.28
N GLY A 500 17.08 -40.11 -58.27
CA GLY A 500 15.95 -41.02 -58.11
C GLY A 500 16.40 -42.47 -57.99
N ILE A 501 15.99 -43.19 -56.94
CA ILE A 501 16.22 -44.63 -56.79
C ILE A 501 14.88 -45.35 -56.85
N GLY A 502 14.64 -46.08 -57.94
CA GLY A 502 13.32 -46.66 -58.27
C GLY A 502 12.26 -45.64 -58.72
N GLU A 503 12.59 -44.34 -58.74
CA GLU A 503 11.72 -43.27 -59.22
C GLU A 503 12.33 -42.54 -60.42
N ASN A 504 11.52 -42.23 -61.44
CA ASN A 504 11.97 -41.52 -62.64
C ASN A 504 11.70 -40.00 -62.61
N ASN A 505 10.85 -39.52 -61.70
CA ASN A 505 10.64 -38.11 -61.39
C ASN A 505 10.97 -37.82 -59.91
N PRO A 506 12.26 -37.68 -59.55
CA PRO A 506 12.64 -37.31 -58.19
C PRO A 506 12.15 -35.89 -57.84
N THR A 507 11.37 -35.77 -56.76
CA THR A 507 10.87 -34.49 -56.24
C THR A 507 11.77 -33.86 -55.19
N GLN A 508 12.77 -34.60 -54.71
CA GLN A 508 13.74 -34.24 -53.67
C GLN A 508 15.17 -34.57 -54.12
N PRO A 509 16.22 -33.93 -53.56
CA PRO A 509 17.63 -34.18 -53.91
C PRO A 509 18.02 -35.67 -53.92
N LEU A 510 17.43 -36.46 -53.03
CA LEU A 510 17.39 -37.92 -53.10
C LEU A 510 15.94 -38.37 -52.91
N HIS A 511 15.40 -39.14 -53.86
CA HIS A 511 14.05 -39.72 -53.78
C HIS A 511 14.11 -41.23 -54.02
N VAL A 512 13.86 -42.02 -52.98
CA VAL A 512 13.84 -43.50 -53.05
C VAL A 512 12.40 -44.01 -53.03
N LYS A 513 11.99 -44.72 -54.08
CA LYS A 513 10.67 -45.36 -54.21
C LYS A 513 10.77 -46.83 -53.84
N GLY A 514 10.87 -47.08 -52.54
CA GLY A 514 11.05 -48.41 -51.96
C GLY A 514 11.66 -48.34 -50.57
N ASN A 515 11.95 -49.50 -49.98
CA ASN A 515 12.50 -49.57 -48.64
C ASN A 515 13.97 -49.14 -48.61
N ILE A 516 14.34 -48.28 -47.65
CA ILE A 516 15.73 -47.91 -47.38
C ILE A 516 16.22 -48.75 -46.20
N LEU A 517 17.21 -49.63 -46.43
CA LEU A 517 17.87 -50.42 -45.38
C LEU A 517 19.22 -49.79 -45.02
N ILE A 518 19.46 -49.54 -43.73
CA ILE A 518 20.72 -48.97 -43.21
C ILE A 518 21.44 -50.01 -42.34
N ALA A 519 21.86 -51.13 -42.93
CA ALA A 519 22.50 -52.25 -42.23
C ALA A 519 23.99 -51.99 -41.92
N SER A 520 24.47 -52.48 -40.77
CA SER A 520 25.85 -52.28 -40.30
C SER A 520 26.73 -53.50 -40.59
N ASN A 521 27.87 -53.33 -41.27
CA ASN A 521 28.89 -54.37 -41.43
C ASN A 521 29.75 -54.54 -40.17
N GLY A 522 29.12 -55.00 -39.08
CA GLY A 522 29.76 -55.40 -37.83
C GLY A 522 30.02 -54.29 -36.81
N GLY A 523 29.68 -54.56 -35.55
CA GLY A 523 30.24 -53.89 -34.37
C GLY A 523 29.70 -52.51 -33.97
N SER A 524 29.19 -51.69 -34.89
CA SER A 524 28.77 -50.30 -34.61
C SER A 524 27.34 -49.98 -35.03
N SER A 525 26.69 -49.10 -34.27
CA SER A 525 25.33 -48.62 -34.54
C SER A 525 25.31 -47.61 -35.69
N ASN A 526 24.59 -47.92 -36.76
CA ASN A 526 24.25 -46.93 -37.79
C ASN A 526 23.22 -45.92 -37.25
N GLN A 527 23.17 -44.74 -37.86
CA GLN A 527 22.16 -43.71 -37.57
C GLN A 527 21.66 -43.06 -38.85
N LEU A 528 20.34 -42.85 -38.96
CA LEU A 528 19.80 -41.84 -39.86
C LEU A 528 19.85 -40.50 -39.12
N GLN A 529 20.67 -39.58 -39.61
CA GLN A 529 20.90 -38.28 -39.01
C GLN A 529 20.28 -37.19 -39.88
N LEU A 530 19.23 -36.55 -39.39
CA LEU A 530 18.61 -35.39 -40.02
C LEU A 530 19.14 -34.13 -39.33
N GLN A 531 20.08 -33.45 -40.01
CA GLN A 531 20.65 -32.17 -39.58
C GLN A 531 19.86 -30.99 -40.13
N ASP A 532 19.90 -29.87 -39.42
CA ASP A 532 19.54 -28.57 -39.98
C ASP A 532 20.63 -28.09 -40.98
N PRO A 533 20.35 -27.11 -41.86
CA PRO A 533 21.31 -26.66 -42.87
C PRO A 533 22.62 -26.06 -42.33
N ALA A 534 22.69 -25.68 -41.05
CA ALA A 534 23.93 -25.22 -40.40
C ALA A 534 24.68 -26.31 -39.63
N GLY A 535 24.13 -27.53 -39.51
CA GLY A 535 24.74 -28.66 -38.80
C GLY A 535 24.80 -28.51 -37.28
N VAL A 536 24.06 -27.56 -36.70
CA VAL A 536 24.06 -27.22 -35.26
C VAL A 536 23.14 -28.15 -34.47
N PHE A 537 22.05 -28.60 -35.09
CA PHE A 537 21.05 -29.47 -34.48
C PHE A 537 20.82 -30.70 -35.36
N SER A 538 20.88 -31.90 -34.76
CA SER A 538 20.59 -33.13 -35.49
C SER A 538 19.63 -34.04 -34.74
N SER A 539 18.52 -34.40 -35.39
CA SER A 539 17.68 -35.51 -34.96
C SER A 539 18.33 -36.82 -35.40
N THR A 540 18.83 -37.62 -34.46
CA THR A 540 19.48 -38.91 -34.73
C THR A 540 18.61 -40.08 -34.30
N PHE A 541 18.14 -40.86 -35.27
CA PHE A 541 17.55 -42.17 -35.03
C PHE A 541 18.69 -43.19 -34.87
N LYS A 542 19.07 -43.46 -33.61
CA LYS A 542 20.11 -44.45 -33.26
C LYS A 542 19.47 -45.77 -32.87
N THR A 543 19.68 -46.81 -33.68
CA THR A 543 19.38 -48.19 -33.28
C THR A 543 20.60 -48.80 -32.61
N ALA A 544 20.49 -49.15 -31.33
CA ALA A 544 21.44 -50.10 -30.70
C ALA A 544 21.43 -51.44 -31.47
N ALA A 545 22.43 -52.29 -31.27
CA ALA A 545 22.50 -53.58 -31.96
C ALA A 545 21.26 -54.46 -31.67
N GLN A 546 20.43 -54.70 -32.70
CA GLN A 546 19.20 -55.49 -32.58
C GLN A 546 19.42 -56.91 -33.12
N VAL A 547 18.91 -57.91 -32.41
CA VAL A 547 18.98 -59.33 -32.84
C VAL A 547 17.84 -59.72 -33.80
N THR A 548 16.85 -58.84 -33.97
CA THR A 548 15.66 -58.94 -34.83
C THR A 548 15.25 -57.54 -35.27
N ALA A 549 14.60 -57.40 -36.43
CA ALA A 549 14.07 -56.11 -36.88
C ALA A 549 12.96 -55.57 -35.94
N ILE A 550 12.78 -54.24 -35.92
CA ILE A 550 11.71 -53.55 -35.20
C ILE A 550 11.06 -52.51 -36.13
N ASP A 551 9.77 -52.67 -36.40
CA ASP A 551 9.01 -51.89 -37.38
C ASP A 551 8.25 -50.74 -36.70
N TYR A 552 8.80 -49.52 -36.75
CA TYR A 552 8.16 -48.32 -36.19
C TYR A 552 7.08 -47.77 -37.13
N THR A 553 5.81 -47.90 -36.74
CA THR A 553 4.66 -47.33 -37.45
C THR A 553 4.39 -45.93 -36.91
N LEU A 554 4.63 -44.91 -37.73
CA LEU A 554 4.34 -43.51 -37.39
C LEU A 554 2.84 -43.19 -37.41
N PRO A 555 2.39 -42.12 -36.72
CA PRO A 555 1.00 -41.69 -36.74
C PRO A 555 0.61 -41.20 -38.15
N GLY A 556 -0.60 -41.53 -38.60
CA GLY A 556 -1.10 -41.15 -39.93
C GLY A 556 -1.43 -39.66 -40.11
N THR A 557 -1.25 -38.84 -39.07
CA THR A 557 -1.56 -37.40 -39.03
C THR A 557 -0.36 -36.59 -38.53
N LYS A 558 -0.32 -35.30 -38.86
CA LYS A 558 0.68 -34.36 -38.30
C LYS A 558 0.31 -34.00 -36.84
N PRO A 559 1.28 -33.58 -36.00
CA PRO A 559 0.99 -33.08 -34.67
C PRO A 559 0.31 -31.70 -34.71
N THR A 560 -0.49 -31.43 -33.67
CA THR A 560 -0.86 -30.07 -33.25
C THR A 560 0.16 -29.51 -32.26
N ALA A 561 0.01 -28.24 -31.88
CA ALA A 561 0.77 -27.68 -30.76
C ALA A 561 0.57 -28.51 -29.48
N ASN A 562 1.63 -28.59 -28.66
CA ASN A 562 1.68 -29.28 -27.37
C ASN A 562 1.38 -30.80 -27.42
N GLN A 563 1.56 -31.45 -28.56
CA GLN A 563 1.63 -32.91 -28.67
C GLN A 563 3.08 -33.40 -28.71
N VAL A 564 3.33 -34.52 -28.04
CA VAL A 564 4.59 -35.28 -28.09
C VAL A 564 4.35 -36.65 -28.70
N LEU A 565 5.34 -37.18 -29.42
CA LEU A 565 5.26 -38.52 -30.00
C LEU A 565 5.53 -39.56 -28.91
N THR A 566 4.62 -40.52 -28.74
CA THR A 566 4.71 -41.57 -27.71
C THR A 566 4.43 -42.94 -28.31
N VAL A 567 4.82 -44.01 -27.61
CA VAL A 567 4.46 -45.38 -28.02
C VAL A 567 3.00 -45.64 -27.65
N ALA A 568 2.15 -45.81 -28.66
CA ALA A 568 0.74 -46.14 -28.49
C ALA A 568 0.51 -47.65 -28.28
N SER A 569 1.27 -48.49 -28.98
CA SER A 569 1.25 -49.95 -28.80
C SER A 569 2.52 -50.62 -29.32
N VAL A 570 2.87 -51.77 -28.74
CA VAL A 570 3.88 -52.68 -29.28
C VAL A 570 3.23 -54.03 -29.53
N ALA A 571 3.31 -54.52 -30.77
CA ALA A 571 2.73 -55.79 -31.22
C ALA A 571 3.82 -56.65 -31.87
N GLY A 572 4.45 -57.51 -31.08
CA GLY A 572 5.64 -58.25 -31.51
C GLY A 572 6.81 -57.31 -31.80
N THR A 573 7.31 -57.33 -33.03
CA THR A 573 8.35 -56.43 -33.53
C THR A 573 7.85 -55.02 -33.89
N ASN A 574 6.52 -54.81 -33.92
CA ASN A 574 5.95 -53.60 -34.51
C ASN A 574 5.62 -52.59 -33.41
N VAL A 575 6.17 -51.38 -33.50
CA VAL A 575 5.99 -50.30 -32.52
C VAL A 575 5.15 -49.19 -33.15
N THR A 576 3.88 -49.08 -32.77
CA THR A 576 3.00 -48.00 -33.21
C THR A 576 3.18 -46.77 -32.32
N LEU A 577 3.39 -45.62 -32.95
CA LEU A 577 3.56 -44.34 -32.29
C LEU A 577 2.31 -43.45 -32.53
N ASP A 578 1.93 -42.64 -31.54
CA ASP A 578 0.82 -41.68 -31.64
C ASP A 578 1.11 -40.35 -30.91
N TRP A 579 0.37 -39.31 -31.28
CA TRP A 579 0.51 -37.93 -30.79
C TRP A 579 -0.31 -37.67 -29.53
N VAL A 580 0.34 -37.70 -28.37
CA VAL A 580 -0.31 -37.45 -27.07
C VAL A 580 -0.07 -36.01 -26.62
N SER A 581 -1.13 -35.31 -26.21
CA SER A 581 -1.04 -33.97 -25.63
C SER A 581 -0.30 -34.02 -24.29
N SER A 582 0.67 -33.11 -24.07
CA SER A 582 1.61 -33.16 -22.95
C SER A 582 1.03 -32.71 -21.59
N GLY A 583 -0.08 -33.32 -21.16
CA GLY A 583 -0.76 -32.99 -19.89
C GLY A 583 -1.70 -34.09 -19.41
N GLY A 584 -1.22 -34.93 -18.48
CA GLY A 584 -2.05 -35.90 -17.75
C GLY A 584 -2.98 -35.19 -16.77
N SER A 585 -4.28 -35.18 -17.07
CA SER A 585 -5.24 -34.16 -16.61
C SER A 585 -5.82 -34.34 -15.20
N SER A 586 -5.06 -34.88 -14.24
CA SER A 586 -5.61 -35.22 -12.91
C SER A 586 -4.63 -35.12 -11.72
N GLY A 587 -3.47 -34.48 -11.93
CA GLY A 587 -2.64 -34.00 -10.83
C GLY A 587 -2.97 -32.56 -10.47
N TRP A 588 -2.70 -32.15 -9.22
CA TRP A 588 -2.44 -30.73 -8.94
C TRP A 588 -0.99 -30.42 -9.25
N SER A 589 -0.79 -29.57 -10.26
CA SER A 589 0.53 -29.11 -10.68
C SER A 589 1.22 -28.31 -9.58
N LEU A 590 2.55 -28.42 -9.48
CA LEU A 590 3.37 -27.65 -8.54
C LEU A 590 3.39 -26.14 -8.86
N ILE A 591 2.89 -25.73 -10.03
CA ILE A 591 2.62 -24.33 -10.42
C ILE A 591 1.13 -23.98 -10.46
N GLY A 592 0.26 -24.86 -9.95
CA GLY A 592 -1.19 -24.72 -9.98
C GLY A 592 -1.83 -25.11 -11.32
N ASN A 593 -3.15 -25.34 -11.28
CA ASN A 593 -3.94 -25.75 -12.44
C ASN A 593 -4.78 -24.57 -12.95
N GLY A 594 -4.64 -24.24 -14.24
CA GLY A 594 -5.51 -23.27 -14.91
C GLY A 594 -6.85 -23.89 -15.36
N GLY A 595 -7.90 -23.08 -15.48
CA GLY A 595 -9.20 -23.52 -16.02
C GLY A 595 -10.03 -24.41 -15.07
N THR A 596 -9.77 -24.35 -13.77
CA THR A 596 -10.48 -25.17 -12.76
C THR A 596 -11.95 -24.80 -12.61
N THR A 597 -12.80 -25.81 -12.50
CA THR A 597 -14.23 -25.68 -12.18
C THR A 597 -14.46 -26.04 -10.71
N ALA A 598 -15.02 -25.10 -9.93
CA ALA A 598 -15.29 -25.30 -8.51
C ALA A 598 -16.20 -26.52 -8.26
N GLY A 599 -15.91 -27.31 -7.22
CA GLY A 599 -16.61 -28.56 -6.92
C GLY A 599 -16.21 -29.76 -7.80
N THR A 600 -15.73 -29.53 -9.02
CA THR A 600 -15.20 -30.59 -9.92
C THR A 600 -13.67 -30.73 -9.81
N ASN A 601 -12.95 -29.64 -9.58
CA ASN A 601 -11.50 -29.63 -9.40
C ASN A 601 -11.15 -29.00 -8.04
N TYR A 602 -10.53 -29.78 -7.15
CA TYR A 602 -10.16 -29.38 -5.79
C TYR A 602 -8.95 -30.17 -5.31
N VAL A 603 -8.27 -29.69 -4.27
CA VAL A 603 -7.30 -30.46 -3.48
C VAL A 603 -8.06 -31.08 -2.31
N GLY A 604 -8.13 -32.40 -2.20
CA GLY A 604 -8.87 -33.06 -1.13
C GLY A 604 -9.18 -34.52 -1.37
N THR A 605 -9.86 -35.12 -0.40
CA THR A 605 -10.36 -36.50 -0.40
C THR A 605 -11.79 -36.56 -0.96
N THR A 606 -12.17 -37.72 -1.52
CA THR A 606 -13.55 -38.03 -1.96
C THR A 606 -14.32 -38.85 -0.93
N ASP A 607 -13.64 -39.40 0.07
CA ASP A 607 -14.17 -40.25 1.13
C ASP A 607 -14.07 -39.55 2.51
N ASN A 608 -14.61 -40.20 3.55
CA ASN A 608 -14.60 -39.66 4.91
C ASN A 608 -13.24 -39.88 5.59
N LYS A 609 -12.17 -39.38 4.97
CA LYS A 609 -10.78 -39.38 5.47
C LYS A 609 -10.20 -37.97 5.45
N ALA A 610 -9.37 -37.67 6.42
CA ALA A 610 -8.76 -36.36 6.55
C ALA A 610 -7.71 -36.11 5.45
N LEU A 611 -7.71 -34.90 4.89
CA LEU A 611 -6.58 -34.39 4.12
C LEU A 611 -5.55 -33.82 5.10
N GLU A 612 -4.31 -34.29 5.03
CA GLU A 612 -3.20 -33.73 5.80
C GLU A 612 -2.17 -33.06 4.88
N ILE A 613 -1.73 -31.86 5.27
CA ILE A 613 -0.59 -31.17 4.69
C ILE A 613 0.59 -31.34 5.64
N HIS A 614 1.73 -31.75 5.10
CA HIS A 614 2.96 -32.05 5.83
C HIS A 614 4.13 -31.22 5.29
N VAL A 615 5.16 -31.02 6.10
CA VAL A 615 6.48 -30.50 5.70
C VAL A 615 7.59 -31.45 6.17
N ASN A 616 8.74 -31.42 5.49
CA ASN A 616 9.92 -32.18 5.89
C ASN A 616 10.58 -31.55 7.13
N GLU A 617 11.07 -32.38 8.04
CA GLU A 617 11.71 -31.99 9.31
C GLU A 617 12.86 -32.97 9.62
N THR A 618 13.94 -32.49 10.24
CA THR A 618 15.10 -33.28 10.68
C THR A 618 14.93 -33.99 12.04
N ASP A 619 13.76 -33.90 12.65
CA ASP A 619 13.45 -34.43 13.99
C ASP A 619 13.17 -35.95 13.96
N ALA A 620 14.14 -36.74 14.43
CA ALA A 620 14.19 -38.19 14.27
C ALA A 620 13.01 -38.98 14.88
N ALA A 621 12.19 -38.36 15.73
CA ALA A 621 11.00 -39.01 16.32
C ALA A 621 9.86 -39.25 15.32
N ASN A 622 9.84 -38.57 14.17
CA ASN A 622 8.84 -38.74 13.12
C ASN A 622 9.55 -38.84 11.75
N GLN A 623 9.21 -39.83 10.93
CA GLN A 623 10.00 -40.20 9.74
C GLN A 623 9.87 -39.18 8.58
N GLY A 624 10.61 -38.07 8.66
CA GLY A 624 10.78 -37.09 7.58
C GLY A 624 9.52 -36.28 7.21
N SER A 625 8.51 -36.23 8.09
CA SER A 625 7.24 -35.55 7.82
C SER A 625 6.57 -35.10 9.12
N LYS A 626 6.32 -33.80 9.26
CA LYS A 626 5.47 -33.22 10.30
C LYS A 626 4.20 -32.66 9.70
N ARG A 627 3.05 -33.09 10.23
CA ARG A 627 1.71 -32.61 9.90
C ARG A 627 1.55 -31.15 10.35
N VAL A 628 1.48 -30.22 9.40
CA VAL A 628 1.27 -28.78 9.69
C VAL A 628 -0.20 -28.37 9.69
N MET A 629 -1.05 -29.10 8.96
CA MET A 629 -2.48 -28.84 8.86
C MET A 629 -3.26 -30.12 8.54
N LYS A 630 -4.36 -30.37 9.26
CA LYS A 630 -5.30 -31.47 8.99
C LYS A 630 -6.70 -30.91 8.78
N TYR A 631 -7.31 -31.25 7.66
CA TYR A 631 -8.72 -30.99 7.36
C TYR A 631 -9.48 -32.30 7.56
N GLU A 632 -10.23 -32.40 8.65
CA GLU A 632 -10.94 -33.62 9.04
C GLU A 632 -12.42 -33.52 8.62
N PRO A 633 -12.90 -34.37 7.71
CA PRO A 633 -14.27 -34.32 7.24
C PRO A 633 -15.27 -34.73 8.32
N ASN A 634 -16.46 -34.15 8.22
CA ASN A 634 -17.60 -34.43 9.09
C ASN A 634 -18.89 -34.13 8.33
N ALA A 635 -19.98 -34.83 8.64
CA ALA A 635 -21.27 -34.68 7.97
C ALA A 635 -21.92 -33.29 8.11
N THR A 636 -21.53 -32.49 9.12
CA THR A 636 -22.08 -31.15 9.36
C THR A 636 -21.10 -30.03 9.02
N SER A 637 -19.86 -30.12 9.52
CA SER A 637 -18.80 -29.14 9.26
C SER A 637 -17.43 -29.75 9.59
N ALA A 638 -16.52 -29.73 8.62
CA ALA A 638 -15.16 -30.21 8.81
C ALA A 638 -14.43 -29.48 9.95
N ASN A 639 -13.48 -30.16 10.59
CA ASN A 639 -12.55 -29.57 11.56
C ASN A 639 -11.26 -29.17 10.85
N ILE A 640 -10.63 -28.09 11.32
CA ILE A 640 -9.35 -27.57 10.80
C ILE A 640 -8.35 -27.59 11.94
N ILE A 641 -7.26 -28.35 11.79
CA ILE A 641 -6.33 -28.66 12.89
C ILE A 641 -4.89 -28.41 12.45
N GLY A 642 -4.42 -27.19 12.66
CA GLY A 642 -3.07 -26.71 12.35
C GLY A 642 -2.10 -26.77 13.52
N GLY A 643 -0.82 -26.52 13.22
CA GLY A 643 0.26 -26.50 14.21
C GLY A 643 0.73 -27.90 14.59
N PHE A 644 1.11 -28.08 15.86
CA PHE A 644 1.72 -29.32 16.33
C PHE A 644 0.83 -30.56 16.07
N GLN A 645 1.46 -31.68 15.74
CA GLN A 645 0.78 -32.85 15.16
C GLN A 645 -0.21 -33.56 16.12
N THR A 646 -0.16 -33.29 17.42
CA THR A 646 -1.12 -33.79 18.43
C THR A 646 -2.11 -32.74 18.91
N ASN A 647 -2.12 -31.52 18.34
CA ASN A 647 -3.28 -30.63 18.45
C ASN A 647 -4.53 -31.38 17.98
N SER A 648 -5.65 -31.18 18.69
CA SER A 648 -6.80 -32.08 18.64
C SER A 648 -8.14 -31.36 18.60
N VAL A 649 -9.11 -31.96 17.91
CA VAL A 649 -10.53 -31.69 18.12
C VAL A 649 -11.14 -32.99 18.64
N THR A 650 -12.01 -32.89 19.64
CA THR A 650 -12.61 -34.05 20.30
C THR A 650 -13.45 -34.86 19.31
N ALA A 651 -13.34 -36.19 19.38
CA ALA A 651 -13.98 -37.09 18.42
C ALA A 651 -15.50 -36.86 18.32
N GLY A 652 -15.99 -36.77 17.09
CA GLY A 652 -17.40 -36.51 16.79
C GLY A 652 -17.84 -35.04 16.86
N LYS A 653 -16.98 -34.11 17.29
CA LYS A 653 -17.27 -32.66 17.28
C LYS A 653 -17.07 -32.06 15.89
N VAL A 654 -17.79 -30.98 15.61
CA VAL A 654 -17.91 -30.38 14.27
C VAL A 654 -17.45 -28.91 14.25
N GLY A 655 -16.87 -28.48 13.13
CA GLY A 655 -16.48 -27.07 12.92
C GLY A 655 -15.42 -26.54 13.89
N GLY A 656 -14.66 -27.40 14.57
CA GLY A 656 -13.58 -27.00 15.45
C GLY A 656 -12.38 -26.47 14.66
N VAL A 657 -11.82 -25.35 15.08
CA VAL A 657 -10.68 -24.71 14.40
C VAL A 657 -9.53 -24.51 15.37
N ILE A 658 -8.37 -25.09 15.05
CA ILE A 658 -7.08 -24.75 15.64
C ILE A 658 -6.21 -24.23 14.50
N SER A 659 -5.86 -22.95 14.48
CA SER A 659 -5.08 -22.38 13.36
C SER A 659 -3.58 -22.66 13.46
N GLY A 660 -3.06 -22.98 14.65
CA GLY A 660 -1.64 -23.25 14.86
C GLY A 660 -1.25 -23.49 16.33
N GLY A 661 0.03 -23.31 16.62
CA GLY A 661 0.61 -23.48 17.96
C GLY A 661 0.68 -24.93 18.44
N GLY A 662 0.75 -25.11 19.75
CA GLY A 662 0.96 -26.39 20.42
C GLY A 662 2.43 -26.83 20.44
N SER A 663 2.77 -27.71 21.38
CA SER A 663 4.08 -28.39 21.44
C SER A 663 3.93 -29.76 22.12
N ASN A 664 5.04 -30.50 22.25
CA ASN A 664 5.03 -31.78 22.98
C ASN A 664 4.64 -31.54 24.45
N GLY A 665 3.61 -32.24 24.93
CA GLY A 665 3.01 -32.03 26.26
C GLY A 665 2.02 -30.86 26.35
N SER A 666 2.19 -29.79 25.55
CA SER A 666 1.37 -28.55 25.63
C SER A 666 0.49 -28.36 24.39
N ILE A 667 -0.38 -29.33 24.10
CA ILE A 667 -1.26 -29.33 22.91
C ILE A 667 -2.42 -28.34 23.02
N ASN A 668 -2.88 -27.81 21.89
CA ASN A 668 -4.15 -27.09 21.82
C ASN A 668 -5.29 -28.10 21.57
N SER A 669 -6.45 -27.92 22.22
CA SER A 669 -7.58 -28.85 22.12
C SER A 669 -8.96 -28.18 22.06
N VAL A 670 -9.77 -28.53 21.06
CA VAL A 670 -11.19 -28.15 21.00
C VAL A 670 -12.05 -29.31 21.51
N THR A 671 -12.92 -29.03 22.47
CA THR A 671 -13.65 -30.02 23.28
C THR A 671 -15.14 -30.15 22.92
N ASP A 672 -15.73 -29.15 22.27
CA ASP A 672 -17.11 -29.20 21.78
C ASP A 672 -17.29 -28.37 20.49
N ASP A 673 -18.45 -28.48 19.85
CA ASP A 673 -18.71 -27.97 18.50
C ASP A 673 -18.41 -26.47 18.34
N TYR A 674 -17.79 -26.13 17.21
CA TYR A 674 -17.45 -24.76 16.79
C TYR A 674 -16.53 -23.98 17.76
N GLY A 675 -15.79 -24.67 18.64
CA GLY A 675 -14.73 -24.04 19.41
C GLY A 675 -13.54 -23.63 18.53
N VAL A 676 -12.97 -22.44 18.79
CA VAL A 676 -11.87 -21.86 18.02
C VAL A 676 -10.66 -21.59 18.93
N ILE A 677 -9.46 -21.94 18.45
CA ILE A 677 -8.16 -21.60 19.03
C ILE A 677 -7.27 -21.04 17.91
N VAL A 678 -6.82 -19.79 18.02
CA VAL A 678 -5.95 -19.19 17.00
C VAL A 678 -4.51 -19.71 17.10
N GLY A 679 -4.03 -20.01 18.30
CA GLY A 679 -2.68 -20.55 18.50
C GLY A 679 -2.30 -20.65 19.98
N GLY A 680 -1.02 -20.43 20.28
CA GLY A 680 -0.48 -20.54 21.64
C GLY A 680 -0.19 -21.99 22.06
N LEU A 681 -0.08 -22.24 23.37
CA LEU A 681 0.26 -23.54 23.97
C LEU A 681 -0.81 -23.96 24.99
N ALA A 682 -1.05 -25.27 25.13
CA ALA A 682 -1.93 -25.84 26.16
C ALA A 682 -3.37 -25.25 26.23
N ASN A 683 -3.85 -24.59 25.18
CA ASN A 683 -5.14 -23.89 25.19
C ASN A 683 -6.32 -24.85 24.95
N SER A 684 -7.45 -24.57 25.59
CA SER A 684 -8.68 -25.38 25.52
C SER A 684 -9.90 -24.52 25.19
N SER A 685 -10.73 -24.98 24.25
CA SER A 685 -11.95 -24.30 23.79
C SER A 685 -13.14 -25.26 23.75
N GLY A 686 -14.24 -24.90 24.39
CA GLY A 686 -15.54 -25.58 24.39
C GLY A 686 -16.52 -25.07 23.32
N LYS A 687 -17.82 -25.15 23.63
CA LYS A 687 -18.88 -25.01 22.62
C LYS A 687 -19.03 -23.57 22.14
N LYS A 688 -18.76 -23.32 20.86
CA LYS A 688 -18.81 -21.98 20.24
C LYS A 688 -17.93 -20.95 20.95
N SER A 689 -16.93 -21.37 21.72
CA SER A 689 -16.04 -20.49 22.46
C SER A 689 -14.79 -20.13 21.64
N PHE A 690 -14.03 -19.16 22.12
CA PHE A 690 -12.86 -18.63 21.42
C PHE A 690 -11.66 -18.48 22.35
N VAL A 691 -10.49 -18.97 21.92
CA VAL A 691 -9.19 -18.65 22.50
C VAL A 691 -8.30 -17.97 21.46
N GLY A 692 -7.94 -16.71 21.69
CA GLY A 692 -7.13 -15.90 20.76
C GLY A 692 -5.63 -16.24 20.77
N GLY A 693 -5.17 -17.02 21.75
CA GLY A 693 -3.77 -17.45 21.88
C GLY A 693 -3.35 -17.53 23.35
N GLY A 694 -2.06 -17.31 23.62
CA GLY A 694 -1.50 -17.37 24.97
C GLY A 694 -1.18 -18.80 25.43
N GLU A 695 -1.11 -19.02 26.73
CA GLU A 695 -0.75 -20.30 27.33
C GLU A 695 -1.77 -20.78 28.38
N THR A 696 -2.15 -22.06 28.33
CA THR A 696 -3.00 -22.73 29.34
C THR A 696 -4.35 -22.03 29.58
N ASN A 697 -4.93 -21.39 28.56
CA ASN A 697 -6.23 -20.73 28.67
C ASN A 697 -7.40 -21.70 28.41
N LEU A 698 -8.45 -21.63 29.22
CA LEU A 698 -9.62 -22.51 29.19
C LEU A 698 -10.91 -21.73 28.93
N ALA A 699 -11.33 -21.64 27.67
CA ALA A 699 -12.64 -21.11 27.30
C ALA A 699 -13.69 -22.26 27.30
N THR A 700 -14.12 -22.70 28.48
CA THR A 700 -14.98 -23.90 28.63
C THR A 700 -16.48 -23.60 28.63
N GLY A 701 -16.88 -22.37 28.97
CA GLY A 701 -18.26 -21.92 28.94
C GLY A 701 -18.85 -21.84 27.52
N ILE A 702 -20.15 -22.09 27.37
CA ILE A 702 -20.83 -22.01 26.08
C ILE A 702 -20.76 -20.56 25.56
N LYS A 703 -20.16 -20.35 24.39
CA LYS A 703 -19.82 -19.03 23.81
C LYS A 703 -18.89 -18.17 24.70
N SER A 704 -18.08 -18.76 25.57
CA SER A 704 -17.11 -17.98 26.34
C SER A 704 -15.91 -17.55 25.48
N VAL A 705 -15.17 -16.55 25.95
CA VAL A 705 -14.06 -15.94 25.21
C VAL A 705 -12.86 -15.75 26.13
N VAL A 706 -11.68 -16.20 25.71
CA VAL A 706 -10.39 -15.76 26.24
C VAL A 706 -9.58 -15.16 25.09
N ALA A 707 -9.38 -13.85 25.07
CA ALA A 707 -8.66 -13.22 23.95
C ALA A 707 -7.14 -13.54 23.95
N GLY A 708 -6.58 -13.94 25.09
CA GLY A 708 -5.20 -14.41 25.24
C GLY A 708 -4.77 -14.41 26.71
N GLY A 709 -3.45 -14.34 26.95
CA GLY A 709 -2.86 -14.32 28.29
C GLY A 709 -2.41 -15.70 28.77
N GLU A 710 -2.37 -15.90 30.09
CA GLU A 710 -1.82 -17.09 30.74
C GLU A 710 -2.82 -17.66 31.77
N THR A 711 -3.11 -18.96 31.73
CA THR A 711 -3.87 -19.67 32.78
C THR A 711 -5.27 -19.04 33.07
N ASN A 712 -5.92 -18.41 32.08
CA ASN A 712 -7.22 -17.79 32.28
C ASN A 712 -8.37 -18.77 31.98
N THR A 713 -9.40 -18.81 32.85
CA THR A 713 -10.55 -19.72 32.72
C THR A 713 -11.88 -18.97 32.54
N ALA A 714 -12.42 -18.97 31.31
CA ALA A 714 -13.75 -18.44 31.00
C ALA A 714 -14.78 -19.59 30.99
N GLY A 715 -15.34 -19.90 32.16
CA GLY A 715 -16.22 -21.05 32.39
C GLY A 715 -17.72 -20.77 32.38
N GLY A 716 -18.14 -19.53 32.62
CA GLY A 716 -19.55 -19.14 32.58
C GLY A 716 -20.13 -19.06 31.16
N ILE A 717 -21.44 -19.22 30.99
CA ILE A 717 -22.08 -19.07 29.67
C ILE A 717 -21.88 -17.61 29.21
N THR A 718 -21.40 -17.41 27.98
CA THR A 718 -20.98 -16.11 27.43
C THR A 718 -20.04 -15.30 28.33
N SER A 719 -19.20 -15.93 29.15
CA SER A 719 -18.21 -15.18 29.95
C SER A 719 -16.99 -14.77 29.13
N VAL A 720 -16.36 -13.64 29.47
CA VAL A 720 -15.28 -13.03 28.67
C VAL A 720 -14.07 -12.70 29.53
N ILE A 721 -12.88 -13.10 29.08
CA ILE A 721 -11.59 -12.64 29.62
C ILE A 721 -10.78 -12.02 28.47
N SER A 722 -10.48 -10.73 28.57
CA SER A 722 -9.73 -10.01 27.53
C SER A 722 -8.22 -10.24 27.60
N GLY A 723 -7.71 -10.83 28.68
CA GLY A 723 -6.30 -11.19 28.85
C GLY A 723 -5.88 -11.28 30.32
N GLY A 724 -4.57 -11.12 30.57
CA GLY A 724 -3.99 -11.18 31.91
C GLY A 724 -3.48 -12.58 32.28
N SER A 725 -3.26 -12.82 33.57
CA SER A 725 -2.74 -14.09 34.10
C SER A 725 -3.62 -14.64 35.24
N ASN A 726 -3.94 -15.93 35.22
CA ASN A 726 -4.66 -16.63 36.30
C ASN A 726 -6.07 -16.06 36.62
N ASN A 727 -6.79 -15.48 35.65
CA ASN A 727 -8.13 -14.92 35.89
C ASN A 727 -9.25 -15.95 35.64
N THR A 728 -10.33 -15.92 36.43
CA THR A 728 -11.46 -16.88 36.34
C THR A 728 -12.82 -16.19 36.20
N ALA A 729 -13.44 -16.27 35.02
CA ALA A 729 -14.77 -15.75 34.72
C ALA A 729 -15.78 -16.90 34.69
N SER A 730 -16.23 -17.33 35.88
CA SER A 730 -17.11 -18.49 36.09
C SER A 730 -18.60 -18.12 36.16
N GLY A 731 -18.94 -16.85 36.36
CA GLY A 731 -20.32 -16.38 36.32
C GLY A 731 -20.88 -16.30 34.90
N ASP A 732 -22.16 -16.66 34.74
CA ASP A 732 -22.91 -16.43 33.50
C ASP A 732 -22.85 -14.96 33.09
N SER A 733 -22.48 -14.69 31.84
CA SER A 733 -22.29 -13.36 31.27
C SER A 733 -21.39 -12.45 32.12
N SER A 734 -20.42 -13.03 32.83
CA SER A 734 -19.40 -12.28 33.58
C SER A 734 -18.20 -11.89 32.71
N SER A 735 -17.51 -10.80 33.08
CA SER A 735 -16.34 -10.30 32.34
C SER A 735 -15.13 -10.00 33.23
N ILE A 736 -13.93 -10.22 32.70
CA ILE A 736 -12.66 -9.76 33.26
C ILE A 736 -11.85 -9.08 32.16
N LEU A 737 -11.63 -7.77 32.29
CA LEU A 737 -10.92 -6.99 31.25
C LEU A 737 -9.40 -7.22 31.27
N GLY A 738 -8.85 -7.80 32.35
CA GLY A 738 -7.45 -8.17 32.46
C GLY A 738 -7.00 -8.28 33.93
N GLY A 739 -5.73 -7.97 34.17
CA GLY A 739 -5.12 -8.05 35.50
C GLY A 739 -4.65 -9.46 35.86
N ARG A 740 -4.55 -9.76 37.15
CA ARG A 740 -4.06 -11.06 37.65
C ARG A 740 -4.90 -11.61 38.80
N SER A 741 -5.11 -12.93 38.83
CA SER A 741 -5.81 -13.65 39.91
C SER A 741 -7.25 -13.16 40.22
N ASN A 742 -7.90 -12.47 39.29
CA ASN A 742 -9.26 -11.95 39.45
C ASN A 742 -10.30 -13.07 39.25
N THR A 743 -11.46 -12.97 39.92
CA THR A 743 -12.53 -13.99 39.83
C THR A 743 -13.92 -13.36 39.71
N ALA A 744 -14.48 -13.37 38.50
CA ALA A 744 -15.84 -12.90 38.24
C ALA A 744 -16.81 -14.09 38.42
N SER A 745 -17.13 -14.41 39.68
CA SER A 745 -17.94 -15.58 40.04
C SER A 745 -19.45 -15.35 39.96
N GLY A 746 -19.91 -14.11 40.10
CA GLY A 746 -21.33 -13.78 40.04
C GLY A 746 -21.88 -13.66 38.61
N LYS A 747 -23.17 -13.99 38.44
CA LYS A 747 -23.87 -13.75 37.17
C LYS A 747 -23.94 -12.25 36.87
N TYR A 748 -23.64 -11.83 35.64
CA TYR A 748 -23.50 -10.42 35.25
C TYR A 748 -22.47 -9.62 36.08
N SER A 749 -21.40 -10.26 36.58
CA SER A 749 -20.32 -9.57 37.29
C SER A 749 -19.19 -9.11 36.35
N SER A 750 -18.50 -8.00 36.66
CA SER A 750 -17.41 -7.50 35.81
C SER A 750 -16.21 -6.97 36.60
N VAL A 751 -15.05 -7.61 36.48
CA VAL A 751 -13.77 -7.08 36.98
C VAL A 751 -13.09 -6.26 35.89
N LEU A 752 -12.84 -4.99 36.17
CA LEU A 752 -12.27 -4.02 35.23
C LEU A 752 -10.74 -4.16 35.05
N GLY A 753 -10.09 -4.91 35.94
CA GLY A 753 -8.64 -5.13 35.97
C GLY A 753 -8.14 -5.26 37.41
N GLY A 754 -6.87 -4.95 37.63
CA GLY A 754 -6.26 -4.97 38.97
C GLY A 754 -5.80 -6.37 39.39
N LEU A 755 -5.59 -6.56 40.70
CA LEU A 755 -5.02 -7.78 41.28
C LEU A 755 -6.00 -8.41 42.28
N GLY A 756 -6.28 -9.71 42.11
CA GLY A 756 -6.87 -10.55 43.16
C GLY A 756 -8.30 -10.21 43.59
N LEU A 757 -9.13 -9.55 42.78
CA LEU A 757 -10.52 -9.22 43.16
C LEU A 757 -11.49 -10.36 42.81
N LYS A 758 -12.36 -10.76 43.75
CA LYS A 758 -13.46 -11.73 43.52
C LYS A 758 -14.84 -11.11 43.75
N LEU A 759 -15.71 -11.18 42.73
CA LEU A 759 -17.01 -10.47 42.68
C LEU A 759 -18.25 -11.38 42.69
N GLY A 760 -19.31 -10.87 43.30
CA GLY A 760 -20.65 -11.47 43.40
C GLY A 760 -21.59 -11.03 42.28
N THR A 761 -22.85 -11.46 42.35
CA THR A 761 -23.83 -11.32 41.25
C THR A 761 -24.22 -9.85 41.00
N LYS A 762 -24.27 -9.45 39.73
CA LYS A 762 -24.54 -8.07 39.27
C LYS A 762 -23.58 -7.01 39.84
N SER A 763 -22.35 -7.40 40.18
CA SER A 763 -21.36 -6.51 40.79
C SER A 763 -20.22 -6.16 39.84
N VAL A 764 -19.74 -4.91 39.89
CA VAL A 764 -18.59 -4.40 39.11
C VAL A 764 -17.44 -4.02 40.05
N GLY A 765 -16.18 -4.07 39.59
CA GLY A 765 -15.11 -3.54 40.42
C GLY A 765 -13.68 -3.61 39.90
N TYR A 766 -12.78 -3.05 40.68
CA TYR A 766 -11.33 -2.99 40.49
C TYR A 766 -10.63 -3.09 41.86
N SER A 767 -9.42 -3.66 41.91
CA SER A 767 -8.58 -3.65 43.11
C SER A 767 -7.17 -3.20 42.78
N GLY A 768 -6.72 -2.12 43.44
CA GLY A 768 -5.37 -1.56 43.34
C GLY A 768 -4.33 -2.24 44.23
N GLN A 769 -4.71 -3.30 44.97
CA GLN A 769 -3.83 -3.95 45.93
C GLN A 769 -2.52 -4.46 45.30
N SER A 770 -1.45 -4.49 46.09
CA SER A 770 -0.14 -5.01 45.70
C SER A 770 0.08 -6.49 46.08
N GLY A 771 -0.77 -7.05 46.94
CA GLY A 771 -0.70 -8.44 47.41
C GLY A 771 -1.48 -9.42 46.54
N VAL A 772 -1.03 -10.68 46.51
CA VAL A 772 -1.72 -11.77 45.78
C VAL A 772 -2.91 -12.38 46.55
N THR A 773 -3.18 -11.92 47.77
CA THR A 773 -4.32 -12.33 48.59
C THR A 773 -5.63 -11.96 47.90
N GLN A 774 -6.58 -12.87 47.78
CA GLN A 774 -7.83 -12.58 47.08
C GLN A 774 -8.77 -11.72 47.94
N THR A 775 -9.11 -10.53 47.47
CA THR A 775 -10.19 -9.70 48.02
C THR A 775 -11.53 -10.32 47.64
N ASP A 776 -12.14 -11.08 48.54
CA ASP A 776 -13.42 -11.75 48.28
C ASP A 776 -14.61 -10.94 48.80
N VAL A 777 -15.38 -10.35 47.88
CA VAL A 777 -16.67 -9.69 48.15
C VAL A 777 -17.83 -10.42 47.50
N SER A 778 -17.65 -11.69 47.09
CA SER A 778 -18.64 -12.44 46.30
C SER A 778 -19.92 -12.84 47.04
N SER A 779 -19.91 -12.76 48.37
CA SER A 779 -21.12 -12.83 49.21
C SER A 779 -22.12 -11.70 48.92
N THR A 780 -21.67 -10.58 48.35
CA THR A 780 -22.48 -9.37 48.16
C THR A 780 -22.80 -9.14 46.69
N SER A 781 -24.07 -8.82 46.41
CA SER A 781 -24.60 -8.65 45.05
C SER A 781 -25.10 -7.22 44.81
N ASN A 782 -25.05 -6.76 43.56
CA ASN A 782 -25.41 -5.40 43.12
C ASN A 782 -24.49 -4.29 43.70
N ILE A 783 -23.18 -4.52 43.80
CA ILE A 783 -22.21 -3.52 44.30
C ILE A 783 -21.21 -3.05 43.24
N ALA A 784 -20.71 -1.83 43.41
CA ALA A 784 -19.50 -1.35 42.76
C ALA A 784 -18.36 -1.33 43.78
N TYR A 785 -17.32 -2.13 43.57
CA TYR A 785 -16.18 -2.26 44.48
C TYR A 785 -14.91 -1.62 43.89
N PHE A 786 -14.33 -0.67 44.61
CA PHE A 786 -13.09 0.00 44.24
C PHE A 786 -12.12 -0.06 45.42
N GLY A 787 -11.34 -1.14 45.49
CA GLY A 787 -10.36 -1.36 46.56
C GLY A 787 -9.02 -0.71 46.25
N ASP A 788 -8.38 -0.14 47.26
CA ASP A 788 -7.03 0.45 47.21
C ASP A 788 -6.80 1.45 46.06
N VAL A 789 -7.84 2.26 45.75
CA VAL A 789 -7.80 3.32 44.73
C VAL A 789 -8.58 4.55 45.16
N ASN A 790 -8.16 5.73 44.67
CA ASN A 790 -8.89 6.99 44.83
C ASN A 790 -9.92 7.13 43.69
N MET A 791 -11.19 7.40 44.02
CA MET A 791 -12.23 7.70 43.01
C MET A 791 -12.23 9.19 42.66
N TRP A 792 -11.77 9.54 41.45
CA TRP A 792 -11.72 10.92 40.95
C TRP A 792 -12.91 11.22 40.03
N ILE A 793 -13.65 12.31 40.30
CA ILE A 793 -14.69 12.84 39.42
C ILE A 793 -14.18 14.13 38.79
N GLY A 794 -13.47 13.99 37.67
CA GLY A 794 -12.86 15.12 36.96
C GLY A 794 -13.88 16.00 36.23
N ASN A 795 -13.64 17.32 36.22
CA ASN A 795 -14.41 18.28 35.42
C ASN A 795 -13.46 19.23 34.67
N THR A 796 -13.56 19.24 33.34
CA THR A 796 -12.81 20.13 32.44
C THR A 796 -13.69 21.23 31.83
N THR A 797 -14.92 21.40 32.33
CA THR A 797 -15.89 22.38 31.84
C THR A 797 -16.19 23.44 32.91
N SER A 798 -16.75 24.59 32.49
CA SER A 798 -17.25 25.62 33.41
C SER A 798 -18.53 25.22 34.18
N SER A 799 -19.05 24.00 33.96
CA SER A 799 -20.22 23.46 34.67
C SER A 799 -19.81 22.36 35.65
N ALA A 800 -20.13 22.55 36.93
CA ALA A 800 -19.80 21.59 37.99
C ALA A 800 -20.37 20.18 37.72
N ALA A 801 -19.54 19.16 37.86
CA ALA A 801 -19.92 17.74 37.84
C ALA A 801 -20.49 17.30 39.21
N GLU A 802 -21.29 16.23 39.22
CA GLU A 802 -21.97 15.75 40.43
C GLU A 802 -22.14 14.23 40.49
N LEU A 803 -22.16 13.69 41.72
CA LEU A 803 -22.53 12.30 42.02
C LEU A 803 -23.98 12.27 42.55
N ARG A 804 -24.88 11.54 41.89
CA ARG A 804 -26.33 11.51 42.21
C ARG A 804 -26.77 10.18 42.83
N PHE A 805 -27.65 10.28 43.82
CA PHE A 805 -28.34 9.17 44.48
C PHE A 805 -29.85 9.39 44.30
N TYR A 806 -30.46 8.66 43.37
CA TYR A 806 -31.90 8.74 43.09
C TYR A 806 -32.72 8.03 44.16
N GLU A 807 -33.94 8.52 44.40
CA GLU A 807 -34.92 7.85 45.26
C GLU A 807 -35.39 6.49 44.65
N PRO A 808 -36.02 5.60 45.44
CA PRO A 808 -36.56 4.34 44.94
C PRO A 808 -37.56 4.56 43.79
N ASN A 809 -37.23 4.04 42.61
CA ASN A 809 -37.95 4.30 41.36
C ASN A 809 -38.34 2.99 40.66
N SER A 810 -39.52 2.95 40.05
CA SER A 810 -40.00 1.84 39.21
C SER A 810 -39.81 2.07 37.70
N SER A 811 -39.48 3.30 37.28
CA SER A 811 -39.18 3.61 35.89
C SER A 811 -37.73 3.23 35.52
N THR A 812 -37.52 2.81 34.28
CA THR A 812 -36.18 2.64 33.69
C THR A 812 -35.58 3.96 33.19
N THR A 813 -36.28 5.08 33.33
CA THR A 813 -35.80 6.44 33.03
C THR A 813 -35.87 7.33 34.27
N TYR A 814 -34.85 8.17 34.45
CA TYR A 814 -34.67 9.04 35.63
C TYR A 814 -35.13 10.49 35.42
N SER A 815 -35.92 10.76 34.37
CA SER A 815 -36.31 12.10 33.92
C SER A 815 -37.35 12.80 34.82
N SER A 816 -37.96 12.08 35.75
CA SER A 816 -38.99 12.57 36.67
C SER A 816 -38.83 11.96 38.07
N THR A 817 -37.58 11.74 38.48
CA THR A 817 -37.20 11.02 39.71
C THR A 817 -36.29 11.93 40.53
N ASN A 818 -36.63 12.15 41.81
CA ASN A 818 -35.83 13.01 42.68
C ASN A 818 -34.50 12.32 43.05
N PHE A 819 -33.50 13.12 43.39
CA PHE A 819 -32.20 12.65 43.83
C PHE A 819 -31.54 13.62 44.81
N THR A 820 -30.68 13.08 45.67
CA THR A 820 -29.68 13.85 46.41
C THR A 820 -28.37 13.81 45.62
N SER A 821 -27.59 14.90 45.56
CA SER A 821 -26.27 14.87 44.92
C SER A 821 -25.20 15.65 45.66
N PHE A 822 -23.94 15.23 45.45
CA PHE A 822 -22.75 15.98 45.85
C PHE A 822 -22.14 16.63 44.62
N LYS A 823 -21.86 17.94 44.69
CA LYS A 823 -21.49 18.77 43.54
C LYS A 823 -20.45 19.82 43.95
N ALA A 824 -19.27 19.78 43.34
CA ALA A 824 -18.20 20.74 43.61
C ALA A 824 -18.33 21.99 42.72
N GLY A 825 -18.67 23.13 43.32
CA GLY A 825 -18.67 24.43 42.63
C GLY A 825 -17.24 24.94 42.34
N THR A 826 -17.13 26.14 41.77
CA THR A 826 -15.83 26.82 41.63
C THR A 826 -15.25 27.14 43.01
N GLN A 827 -14.02 26.70 43.27
CA GLN A 827 -13.30 26.88 44.52
C GLN A 827 -12.00 27.66 44.28
N ASN A 828 -11.48 28.31 45.33
CA ASN A 828 -10.22 29.06 45.31
C ASN A 828 -9.06 28.37 46.05
N ALA A 829 -9.33 27.23 46.69
CA ALA A 829 -8.40 26.32 47.33
C ALA A 829 -9.05 24.92 47.43
N ASP A 830 -8.25 23.87 47.68
CA ASP A 830 -8.76 22.51 47.83
C ASP A 830 -9.58 22.36 49.13
N ILE A 831 -10.80 21.82 49.03
CA ILE A 831 -11.66 21.54 50.19
C ILE A 831 -11.61 20.04 50.52
N ASN A 832 -10.86 19.68 51.56
CA ASN A 832 -10.71 18.32 52.05
C ASN A 832 -11.62 18.08 53.25
N TYR A 833 -12.43 17.01 53.21
CA TYR A 833 -13.34 16.63 54.30
C TYR A 833 -12.88 15.35 54.97
N THR A 834 -12.41 15.44 56.22
CA THR A 834 -11.93 14.29 57.00
C THR A 834 -13.02 13.82 57.96
N LEU A 835 -13.45 12.56 57.86
CA LEU A 835 -14.44 11.96 58.75
C LEU A 835 -13.88 11.73 60.17
N PRO A 836 -14.72 11.83 61.22
CA PRO A 836 -14.31 11.55 62.59
C PRO A 836 -14.06 10.04 62.80
N LEU A 837 -13.07 9.71 63.64
CA LEU A 837 -12.65 8.32 63.92
C LEU A 837 -13.65 7.51 64.78
N VAL A 838 -14.73 8.13 65.26
CA VAL A 838 -15.76 7.52 66.11
C VAL A 838 -17.15 7.74 65.53
N ALA A 839 -18.07 6.82 65.80
CA ALA A 839 -19.48 7.00 65.48
C ALA A 839 -20.13 8.00 66.45
N GLY A 840 -21.09 8.78 65.95
CA GLY A 840 -21.83 9.76 66.75
C GLY A 840 -22.83 9.12 67.70
N GLY A 841 -23.13 9.82 68.80
CA GLY A 841 -24.20 9.48 69.71
C GLY A 841 -25.59 9.71 69.13
N SER A 842 -26.62 9.25 69.85
CA SER A 842 -28.01 9.53 69.47
C SER A 842 -28.30 11.03 69.54
N ASN A 843 -28.85 11.59 68.45
CA ASN A 843 -29.11 13.02 68.24
C ASN A 843 -27.88 13.90 67.96
N GLU A 844 -26.73 13.29 67.65
CA GLU A 844 -25.58 14.02 67.11
C GLU A 844 -25.63 14.11 65.58
N VAL A 845 -25.18 15.24 65.05
CA VAL A 845 -25.08 15.57 63.63
C VAL A 845 -23.63 15.87 63.25
N MET A 846 -23.30 15.64 61.99
CA MET A 846 -21.96 15.85 61.47
C MET A 846 -21.73 17.33 61.16
N HIS A 847 -20.79 17.94 61.88
CA HIS A 847 -20.45 19.37 61.83
C HIS A 847 -19.06 19.59 61.24
N ASN A 848 -18.96 20.52 60.29
CA ASN A 848 -17.70 20.98 59.69
C ASN A 848 -17.20 22.21 60.47
N ASP A 849 -15.97 22.13 60.98
CA ASP A 849 -15.31 23.23 61.71
C ASP A 849 -14.87 24.42 60.83
N GLY A 850 -15.05 24.33 59.52
CA GLY A 850 -14.60 25.31 58.53
C GLY A 850 -13.15 25.15 58.09
N SER A 851 -12.39 24.26 58.76
CA SER A 851 -11.03 23.84 58.37
C SER A 851 -11.02 22.50 57.63
N GLY A 852 -12.18 21.86 57.47
CA GLY A 852 -12.34 20.57 56.77
C GLY A 852 -12.44 19.35 57.69
N ASN A 853 -12.38 19.54 59.01
CA ASN A 853 -12.59 18.44 59.94
C ASN A 853 -14.08 18.25 60.19
N LEU A 854 -14.57 17.02 59.99
CA LEU A 854 -15.92 16.63 60.34
C LEU A 854 -15.92 16.04 61.75
N SER A 855 -16.86 16.50 62.58
CA SER A 855 -17.01 16.11 63.98
C SER A 855 -18.47 15.80 64.29
N TRP A 856 -18.74 15.00 65.31
CA TRP A 856 -20.09 14.82 65.82
C TRP A 856 -20.40 15.88 66.87
N SER A 857 -21.57 16.48 66.80
CA SER A 857 -22.06 17.45 67.78
C SER A 857 -23.57 17.31 67.97
N ASN A 858 -24.07 17.55 69.18
CA ASN A 858 -25.51 17.49 69.43
C ASN A 858 -26.26 18.53 68.58
N ALA A 859 -27.38 18.11 67.97
CA ALA A 859 -28.19 18.96 67.07
C ALA A 859 -28.74 20.26 67.69
N ILE A 860 -28.58 20.44 69.01
CA ILE A 860 -29.09 21.56 69.81
C ILE A 860 -27.99 22.59 70.14
N ALA A 861 -26.85 22.56 69.42
CA ALA A 861 -25.74 23.50 69.61
C ALA A 861 -26.08 24.97 69.26
N GLY A 862 -27.23 25.24 68.63
CA GLY A 862 -27.71 26.61 68.38
C GLY A 862 -29.22 26.69 68.27
N GLY A 863 -29.84 27.59 69.06
CA GLY A 863 -31.18 28.10 68.76
C GLY A 863 -32.36 27.58 69.60
N ASN A 864 -32.17 27.09 70.83
CA ASN A 864 -33.31 26.87 71.74
C ASN A 864 -33.07 27.47 73.14
N LEU A 865 -34.08 28.20 73.65
CA LEU A 865 -34.04 28.85 74.97
C LEU A 865 -34.30 27.80 76.06
N SER A 866 -33.23 27.16 76.53
CA SER A 866 -33.31 26.16 77.60
C SER A 866 -33.58 26.85 78.95
N TYR A 867 -34.87 26.91 79.33
CA TYR A 867 -35.34 27.50 80.58
C TYR A 867 -35.07 26.57 81.78
N THR A 868 -33.81 26.46 82.21
CA THR A 868 -33.46 25.73 83.43
C THR A 868 -34.08 26.40 84.66
N THR A 869 -34.96 25.68 85.35
CA THR A 869 -35.63 26.14 86.58
C THR A 869 -34.82 25.81 87.82
N SER A 870 -34.62 26.76 88.73
CA SER A 870 -34.27 26.48 90.13
C SER A 870 -35.39 26.93 91.07
N SER A 871 -35.41 26.35 92.27
CA SER A 871 -36.32 26.76 93.36
C SER A 871 -35.48 27.02 94.61
N PRO A 872 -34.95 28.24 94.79
CA PRO A 872 -34.25 28.63 96.01
C PRO A 872 -35.15 28.45 97.24
N GLY A 873 -34.56 28.05 98.37
CA GLY A 873 -35.30 27.81 99.62
C GLY A 873 -36.04 29.04 100.13
N THR A 874 -37.15 28.81 100.84
CA THR A 874 -38.03 29.88 101.35
C THR A 874 -37.29 30.87 102.24
N TYR A 875 -37.36 32.15 101.89
CA TYR A 875 -36.65 33.23 102.56
C TYR A 875 -37.34 33.66 103.87
N GLY A 876 -36.56 33.75 104.95
CA GLY A 876 -37.03 34.10 106.30
C GLY A 876 -37.06 35.60 106.63
N GLY A 877 -36.75 36.48 105.67
CA GLY A 877 -36.62 37.93 105.87
C GLY A 877 -36.00 38.62 104.65
N ASN A 878 -35.79 39.93 104.74
CA ASN A 878 -35.26 40.75 103.65
C ASN A 878 -33.94 40.20 103.07
N GLN A 879 -33.80 40.30 101.75
CA GLN A 879 -32.73 39.68 100.98
C GLN A 879 -31.92 40.72 100.19
N ASN A 880 -30.60 40.63 100.29
CA ASN A 880 -29.64 41.52 99.64
C ASN A 880 -28.61 40.67 98.87
N ASN A 881 -28.17 41.11 97.68
CA ASN A 881 -27.18 40.42 96.85
C ASN A 881 -27.49 38.93 96.62
N THR A 882 -28.76 38.60 96.35
CA THR A 882 -29.24 37.22 96.46
C THR A 882 -28.62 36.32 95.41
N ALA A 883 -27.77 35.39 95.86
CA ALA A 883 -27.12 34.39 95.02
C ALA A 883 -28.11 33.30 94.59
N LEU A 884 -28.86 33.55 93.50
CA LEU A 884 -29.87 32.63 92.98
C LEU A 884 -29.29 31.50 92.10
N GLY A 885 -28.08 31.66 91.57
CA GLY A 885 -27.52 30.77 90.54
C GLY A 885 -27.86 31.20 89.10
N VAL A 886 -27.89 32.50 88.83
CA VAL A 886 -28.24 33.11 87.52
C VAL A 886 -27.36 32.68 86.34
N ALA A 887 -26.18 32.10 86.60
CA ALA A 887 -25.31 31.50 85.58
C ALA A 887 -25.79 30.12 85.09
N THR A 888 -26.55 29.37 85.90
CA THR A 888 -26.96 27.98 85.60
C THR A 888 -28.49 27.82 85.45
N ALA A 889 -29.28 28.70 86.06
CA ALA A 889 -30.73 28.75 85.93
C ALA A 889 -31.20 30.04 85.23
N SER A 890 -32.32 29.94 84.51
CA SER A 890 -33.01 31.05 83.83
C SER A 890 -34.42 31.30 84.36
N VAL A 891 -34.96 30.42 85.23
CA VAL A 891 -36.26 30.61 85.90
C VAL A 891 -36.09 30.30 87.39
N PHE A 892 -36.56 31.21 88.24
CA PHE A 892 -36.36 31.19 89.69
C PHE A 892 -37.70 31.20 90.41
N ARG A 893 -38.06 30.07 91.03
CA ARG A 893 -39.27 29.93 91.83
C ARG A 893 -38.94 30.25 93.28
N ILE A 894 -39.23 31.46 93.73
CA ILE A 894 -38.88 31.97 95.06
C ILE A 894 -40.11 32.03 95.96
N SER A 895 -39.91 31.92 97.28
CA SER A 895 -40.97 32.01 98.29
C SER A 895 -40.44 32.67 99.56
N SER A 896 -41.31 33.18 100.42
CA SER A 896 -40.95 33.74 101.72
C SER A 896 -41.97 33.39 102.81
N THR A 897 -41.50 33.36 104.07
CA THR A 897 -42.35 33.06 105.25
C THR A 897 -43.19 34.25 105.74
N GLY A 898 -42.84 35.46 105.29
CA GLY A 898 -43.60 36.70 105.47
C GLY A 898 -43.32 37.64 104.29
N ALA A 899 -43.89 38.85 104.30
CA ALA A 899 -43.56 39.86 103.29
C ALA A 899 -42.08 40.28 103.41
N ILE A 900 -41.36 40.35 102.29
CA ILE A 900 -39.92 40.66 102.27
C ILE A 900 -39.55 41.69 101.19
N ASN A 901 -38.48 42.43 101.44
CA ASN A 901 -37.80 43.23 100.44
C ASN A 901 -36.63 42.44 99.83
N LEU A 902 -36.52 42.47 98.50
CA LEU A 902 -35.39 41.96 97.72
C LEU A 902 -34.67 43.18 97.13
N THR A 903 -33.43 43.46 97.52
CA THR A 903 -32.71 44.68 97.11
C THR A 903 -31.78 44.48 95.90
N GLY A 904 -31.50 43.23 95.56
CA GLY A 904 -30.67 42.87 94.41
C GLY A 904 -30.40 41.37 94.30
N ILE A 905 -30.00 40.93 93.11
CA ILE A 905 -29.65 39.55 92.76
C ILE A 905 -28.18 39.52 92.35
N ASP A 906 -27.44 38.51 92.80
CA ASP A 906 -26.01 38.41 92.50
C ASP A 906 -25.73 38.30 91.00
N ALA A 907 -24.94 39.24 90.48
CA ALA A 907 -24.55 39.36 89.08
C ALA A 907 -23.11 38.89 88.82
N ALA A 908 -22.46 38.25 89.80
CA ALA A 908 -21.13 37.67 89.64
C ALA A 908 -21.09 36.68 88.45
N GLY A 909 -20.23 36.97 87.46
CA GLY A 909 -20.10 36.16 86.24
C GLY A 909 -21.22 36.34 85.20
N VAL A 910 -22.12 37.31 85.35
CA VAL A 910 -23.24 37.54 84.43
C VAL A 910 -22.84 38.41 83.24
N ALA A 911 -23.11 37.93 82.03
CA ALA A 911 -22.95 38.67 80.79
C ALA A 911 -24.11 39.66 80.54
N ASP A 912 -23.86 40.71 79.77
CA ASP A 912 -24.90 41.62 79.29
C ASP A 912 -25.98 40.86 78.49
N GLY A 913 -27.23 41.29 78.61
CA GLY A 913 -28.36 40.62 77.97
C GLY A 913 -28.81 39.31 78.63
N ARG A 914 -28.21 38.88 79.76
CA ARG A 914 -28.68 37.67 80.47
C ARG A 914 -30.13 37.82 80.93
N PHE A 915 -31.00 36.98 80.36
CA PHE A 915 -32.42 36.88 80.68
C PHE A 915 -32.66 35.92 81.87
N ILE A 916 -33.46 36.36 82.84
CA ILE A 916 -33.99 35.53 83.93
C ILE A 916 -35.48 35.81 84.20
N VAL A 917 -36.19 34.82 84.73
CA VAL A 917 -37.58 34.92 85.18
C VAL A 917 -37.63 34.68 86.69
N LEU A 918 -38.37 35.51 87.44
CA LEU A 918 -38.63 35.32 88.87
C LEU A 918 -40.13 35.16 89.10
N ILE A 919 -40.52 34.02 89.66
CA ILE A 919 -41.90 33.66 89.97
C ILE A 919 -42.02 33.58 91.48
N ASN A 920 -42.97 34.32 92.08
CA ASN A 920 -43.27 34.18 93.50
C ASN A 920 -44.24 33.01 93.72
N ILE A 921 -43.73 31.90 94.23
CA ILE A 921 -44.51 30.69 94.56
C ILE A 921 -44.91 30.61 96.04
N GLY A 922 -44.79 31.71 96.79
CA GLY A 922 -45.21 31.83 98.18
C GLY A 922 -46.44 32.71 98.34
N GLY A 923 -47.26 32.44 99.36
CA GLY A 923 -48.45 33.24 99.71
C GLY A 923 -48.15 34.62 100.32
N ASN A 924 -46.92 35.12 100.21
CA ASN A 924 -46.43 36.37 100.80
C ASN A 924 -45.82 37.26 99.71
N ALA A 925 -45.99 38.58 99.81
CA ALA A 925 -45.47 39.52 98.83
C ALA A 925 -43.93 39.66 98.89
N ILE A 926 -43.27 39.61 97.73
CA ILE A 926 -41.83 39.81 97.56
C ILE A 926 -41.61 41.14 96.81
N THR A 927 -41.04 42.13 97.48
CA THR A 927 -40.90 43.50 96.98
C THR A 927 -39.49 43.77 96.48
N LEU A 928 -39.32 43.88 95.16
CA LEU A 928 -38.06 44.31 94.55
C LEU A 928 -37.87 45.82 94.80
N MET A 929 -36.74 46.21 95.39
CA MET A 929 -36.43 47.60 95.75
C MET A 929 -35.57 48.28 94.67
N ASN A 930 -35.89 49.50 94.26
CA ASN A 930 -35.18 50.19 93.18
C ASN A 930 -33.84 50.79 93.64
N ASN A 931 -32.72 50.35 93.04
CA ASN A 931 -31.36 50.85 93.27
C ASN A 931 -30.92 50.94 94.75
N ASP A 932 -31.53 50.12 95.60
CA ASP A 932 -31.43 50.16 97.07
C ASP A 932 -30.00 50.01 97.60
N GLY A 933 -29.67 50.78 98.65
CA GLY A 933 -28.34 50.86 99.23
C GLY A 933 -27.76 49.54 99.76
N ASN A 934 -28.62 48.59 100.16
CA ASN A 934 -28.21 47.37 100.86
C ASN A 934 -27.60 46.29 99.95
N SER A 935 -27.78 46.39 98.62
CA SER A 935 -27.08 45.55 97.63
C SER A 935 -25.87 46.28 97.03
N THR A 936 -24.89 45.53 96.52
CA THR A 936 -23.78 46.08 95.73
C THR A 936 -24.31 46.73 94.45
N ALA A 937 -23.53 47.62 93.83
CA ALA A 937 -23.98 48.34 92.63
C ALA A 937 -24.46 47.38 91.53
N ALA A 938 -23.63 46.41 91.14
CA ALA A 938 -23.92 45.43 90.08
C ALA A 938 -25.22 44.62 90.33
N ASN A 939 -25.53 44.33 91.59
CA ASN A 939 -26.59 43.40 91.95
C ASN A 939 -27.98 44.05 92.03
N ARG A 940 -28.06 45.39 92.09
CA ARG A 940 -29.32 46.13 92.29
C ARG A 940 -30.27 46.04 91.11
N PHE A 941 -31.57 46.19 91.39
CA PHE A 941 -32.59 46.43 90.38
C PHE A 941 -32.58 47.88 89.89
N ARG A 942 -32.97 48.08 88.63
CA ARG A 942 -33.26 49.38 88.02
C ARG A 942 -34.73 49.39 87.55
N LEU A 943 -35.63 49.76 88.46
CA LEU A 943 -37.08 49.75 88.26
C LEU A 943 -37.59 51.12 87.75
N LYS A 944 -38.82 51.16 87.24
CA LYS A 944 -39.50 52.41 86.84
C LYS A 944 -40.16 53.15 88.01
N ALA A 945 -40.54 52.43 89.06
CA ALA A 945 -41.11 52.96 90.30
C ALA A 945 -40.13 52.79 91.48
N ALA A 946 -40.47 53.26 92.68
CA ALA A 946 -39.63 53.07 93.87
C ALA A 946 -39.46 51.60 94.26
N THR A 947 -40.48 50.78 93.99
CA THR A 947 -40.50 49.33 94.22
C THR A 947 -41.25 48.62 93.09
N LEU A 948 -41.13 47.30 93.02
CA LEU A 948 -41.98 46.40 92.25
C LEU A 948 -42.37 45.25 93.16
N VAL A 949 -43.65 45.15 93.52
CA VAL A 949 -44.18 44.06 94.33
C VAL A 949 -44.48 42.88 93.42
N LEU A 950 -44.15 41.66 93.87
CA LEU A 950 -44.66 40.40 93.35
C LEU A 950 -45.56 39.78 94.42
N ASN A 951 -46.86 39.74 94.18
CA ASN A 951 -47.82 38.98 94.98
C ASN A 951 -47.68 37.46 94.70
N ALA A 952 -48.54 36.64 95.29
CA ALA A 952 -48.53 35.20 95.02
C ALA A 952 -48.83 34.91 93.53
N ASP A 953 -48.08 33.97 92.95
CA ASP A 953 -48.12 33.52 91.55
C ASP A 953 -47.76 34.57 90.47
N GLU A 954 -47.47 35.83 90.85
CA GLU A 954 -46.98 36.87 89.93
C GLU A 954 -45.52 36.64 89.46
N VAL A 955 -45.17 37.19 88.30
CA VAL A 955 -43.89 36.96 87.63
C VAL A 955 -43.25 38.23 87.03
N VAL A 956 -41.94 38.37 87.21
CA VAL A 956 -41.12 39.38 86.50
C VAL A 956 -40.05 38.72 85.64
N GLN A 957 -39.93 39.21 84.40
CA GLN A 957 -38.80 38.93 83.52
C GLN A 957 -37.77 40.05 83.67
N LEU A 958 -36.58 39.71 84.14
CA LEU A 958 -35.45 40.64 84.26
C LEU A 958 -34.41 40.32 83.20
N MET A 959 -33.72 41.36 82.74
CA MET A 959 -32.51 41.23 81.94
C MET A 959 -31.38 41.97 82.65
N TYR A 960 -30.18 41.39 82.65
CA TYR A 960 -28.99 42.12 83.08
C TYR A 960 -28.60 43.15 82.02
N ASP A 961 -28.44 44.40 82.46
CA ASP A 961 -28.00 45.54 81.67
C ASP A 961 -26.54 45.81 82.05
N GLY A 962 -25.60 45.29 81.27
CA GLY A 962 -24.16 45.37 81.54
C GLY A 962 -23.61 46.79 81.41
N ALA A 963 -24.23 47.62 80.58
CA ALA A 963 -23.87 49.03 80.39
C ALA A 963 -24.14 49.88 81.65
N THR A 964 -25.17 49.55 82.45
CA THR A 964 -25.44 50.20 83.73
C THR A 964 -25.17 49.32 84.96
N GLN A 965 -24.77 48.07 84.74
CA GLN A 965 -24.55 47.03 85.76
C GLN A 965 -25.74 46.91 86.71
N ARG A 966 -26.93 46.61 86.17
CA ARG A 966 -28.18 46.46 86.93
C ARG A 966 -29.08 45.40 86.32
N TRP A 967 -29.93 44.79 87.14
CA TRP A 967 -31.08 44.02 86.66
C TRP A 967 -32.24 44.96 86.30
N ARG A 968 -32.67 44.99 85.04
CA ARG A 968 -33.83 45.79 84.60
C ARG A 968 -35.02 44.90 84.26
N PRO A 969 -36.26 45.24 84.66
CA PRO A 969 -37.45 44.53 84.23
C PRO A 969 -37.74 44.84 82.77
N ILE A 970 -38.00 43.78 82.01
CA ILE A 970 -38.37 43.84 80.59
C ILE A 970 -39.83 43.41 80.35
N ALA A 971 -40.40 42.59 81.24
CA ALA A 971 -41.84 42.34 81.34
C ALA A 971 -42.24 41.99 82.78
N THR A 972 -43.50 42.21 83.11
CA THR A 972 -44.16 41.88 84.39
C THR A 972 -45.57 41.35 84.06
N TYR A 973 -45.97 40.24 84.66
CA TYR A 973 -47.28 39.61 84.47
C TYR A 973 -47.84 39.11 85.80
#